data_AF-G1T8H0-F1
#
_entry.id   AF-G1T8H0-F1
#
_cell.length_a   1.000
_cell.length_b   1.000
_cell.length_c   1.000
_cell.angle_alpha   90.00
_cell.angle_beta   90.00
_cell.angle_gamma   90.00
#
_symmetry.space_group_name_H-M   'P 1'
#
loop_
_entity.id
_entity.type
_entity.pdbx_description
1 polymer ?
#
loop_
_entity_poly.entity_id
_entity_poly.type
_entity_poly.pdbx_seq_one_letter_code
_entity_poly.pdbx_strand_id
1 'polypeptide(L)'
;MDCDSAEVSIIPGIQKEEKAAVEKRSQQVLAALKKLNIEADEAPVIAVLCSGGGLRAHIACLGVLSELQELGLLDAVTYLAGVSGSTWAMSSFYNNEGNTKDTEDDLKRRFDQKDWDLPQSMYRTIQAAKEDTYSLTDFWAYMVVTKHTRELQESCLSSMKQPVDEGRLPYPLFAAIDGDFQTAWKEKKSQKTWFEFTPHHAGYPGLGAYVSTTHFGSRFENGKLIEAKPERDLAFLKGLWGSALASMEAIKECIMEKLQKWKESLHPKCEYREVTLKGMAINKSGHVGLTGQSHGPQRRLQYSMPSHVGLTGSEVDEALLDLLLAYVQDPSSSSVIDRLQALQLQLAREGREVESEHTWLAEMIQHWSSIPPEEQGQFLEYLVYSFTREEETPVGSERSGPMMQYRMYSPMSTVKNIFQSLTKSCRFMTKTAWCCYKWEWGTIHNFLYRHGAIADKTMRNRELLHLVDAGFAINTPYPLVLPPSRKAQLILSFDFSAGDPFETIRATADYCHHHKIAFPAVEEAMLKKWAKAPDSCYVLRGDAGPVVMHFPLFNKDTCGDGIQELVSEYGTIKLANTYTLEKVTQLLELSKKNVRLNTECILQEMQKAASAKEPPARLRSYCMEGVMRHPLVKVAGVVVEDKTEDVVEDVVEDVAEGVTGSRAVSIEITNNTDETFTDPVFYCQSGHAREAPPPVLAPKHTVSCSFTKASASFQGSAGLLVYQGRAAHLALLFSIPFSYALHSIEFAVAVLAGPVSTASLEHVFHSIMQGTSPELKVARCALKTPQNTLQLEHDSLTLRAVVSNVRTARMKVVVERKACPAHPLTPQS
;
A
#
# COMPACT_ATOMS: atom_id res chain seq x y z
N MET A 1 36.85 -5.85 8.54
CA MET A 1 35.43 -5.55 8.80
C MET A 1 35.26 -4.10 8.40
N ASP A 2 35.02 -3.85 7.12
CA ASP A 2 34.70 -2.50 6.66
C ASP A 2 33.28 -2.18 7.13
N CYS A 3 33.12 -1.01 7.72
CA CYS A 3 31.83 -0.48 8.14
C CYS A 3 30.99 -0.29 6.88
N ASP A 4 29.95 -1.10 6.68
CA ASP A 4 28.91 -0.85 5.67
C ASP A 4 28.45 0.60 5.87
N SER A 5 28.83 1.50 4.96
CA SER A 5 28.42 2.90 5.07
C SER A 5 26.91 2.94 5.00
N ALA A 6 26.26 3.42 6.06
CA ALA A 6 24.82 3.61 6.14
C ALA A 6 24.31 4.75 5.21
N GLU A 7 24.95 4.93 4.07
CA GLU A 7 24.64 5.94 3.07
C GLU A 7 23.91 5.31 1.88
N VAL A 8 23.12 6.14 1.21
CA VAL A 8 22.44 5.75 -0.03
C VAL A 8 23.45 5.69 -1.17
N SER A 9 23.49 4.55 -1.86
CA SER A 9 24.33 4.34 -3.04
C SER A 9 23.60 4.83 -4.29
N ILE A 10 24.20 5.78 -5.01
CA ILE A 10 23.75 6.22 -6.34
C ILE A 10 24.78 5.79 -7.37
N ILE A 11 24.66 4.54 -7.84
CA ILE A 11 25.59 3.93 -8.79
C ILE A 11 24.80 3.35 -9.96
N PRO A 12 25.11 3.75 -11.22
CA PRO A 12 24.50 3.13 -12.38
C PRO A 12 24.99 1.68 -12.55
N GLY A 13 24.05 0.75 -12.75
CA GLY A 13 24.33 -0.66 -13.02
C GLY A 13 24.49 -1.53 -11.76
N ILE A 14 25.25 -2.62 -11.90
CA ILE A 14 25.38 -3.66 -10.87
C ILE A 14 26.28 -3.19 -9.71
N GLN A 15 25.81 -3.43 -8.48
CA GLN A 15 26.54 -3.14 -7.23
C GLN A 15 27.81 -4.01 -7.09
N LYS A 16 28.76 -3.57 -6.28
CA LYS A 16 30.08 -4.23 -6.13
C LYS A 16 29.95 -5.67 -5.61
N GLU A 17 29.02 -5.87 -4.69
CA GLU A 17 28.74 -7.12 -4.00
C GLU A 17 28.12 -8.14 -4.95
N GLU A 18 27.18 -7.71 -5.81
CA GLU A 18 26.63 -8.57 -6.86
C GLU A 18 27.72 -8.98 -7.86
N LYS A 19 28.59 -8.04 -8.30
CA LYS A 19 29.72 -8.38 -9.19
C LYS A 19 30.63 -9.44 -8.57
N ALA A 20 31.00 -9.27 -7.30
CA ALA A 20 31.88 -10.21 -6.61
C ALA A 20 31.23 -11.60 -6.43
N ALA A 21 29.95 -11.64 -6.06
CA ALA A 21 29.20 -12.89 -5.92
C ALA A 21 29.03 -13.62 -7.26
N VAL A 22 28.67 -12.89 -8.32
CA VAL A 22 28.51 -13.43 -9.67
C VAL A 22 29.83 -13.92 -10.25
N GLU A 23 30.94 -13.24 -9.98
CA GLU A 23 32.27 -13.69 -10.41
C GLU A 23 32.66 -15.02 -9.74
N LYS A 24 32.41 -15.19 -8.44
CA LYS A 24 32.60 -16.50 -7.79
C LYS A 24 31.63 -17.55 -8.32
N ARG A 25 30.37 -17.18 -8.56
CA ARG A 25 29.37 -18.07 -9.15
C ARG A 25 29.78 -18.55 -10.54
N SER A 26 30.43 -17.70 -11.34
CA SER A 26 30.89 -18.05 -12.69
C SER A 26 31.81 -19.28 -12.70
N GLN A 27 32.65 -19.43 -11.67
CA GLN A 27 33.53 -20.59 -11.50
C GLN A 27 32.73 -21.87 -11.21
N GLN A 28 31.66 -21.77 -10.41
CA GLN A 28 30.76 -22.88 -10.14
C GLN A 28 29.96 -23.26 -11.39
N VAL A 29 29.51 -22.27 -12.18
CA VAL A 29 28.81 -22.49 -13.46
C VAL A 29 29.70 -23.25 -14.44
N LEU A 30 30.97 -22.86 -14.59
CA LEU A 30 31.93 -23.60 -15.44
C LEU A 30 32.11 -25.06 -14.97
N ALA A 31 32.26 -25.26 -13.66
CA ALA A 31 32.38 -26.60 -13.09
C ALA A 31 31.11 -27.44 -13.32
N ALA A 32 29.92 -26.82 -13.22
CA ALA A 32 28.64 -27.45 -13.47
C ALA A 32 28.46 -27.84 -14.95
N LEU A 33 28.73 -26.91 -15.87
CA LEU A 33 28.67 -27.17 -17.31
C LEU A 33 29.59 -28.33 -17.71
N LYS A 34 30.81 -28.38 -17.16
CA LYS A 34 31.72 -29.51 -17.38
C LYS A 34 31.12 -30.85 -16.91
N LYS A 35 30.46 -30.89 -15.75
CA LYS A 35 29.76 -32.10 -15.27
C LYS A 35 28.59 -32.50 -16.17
N LEU A 36 27.97 -31.53 -16.83
CA LEU A 36 26.92 -31.72 -17.83
C LEU A 36 27.46 -32.06 -19.23
N ASN A 37 28.77 -32.28 -19.38
CA ASN A 37 29.48 -32.50 -20.65
C ASN A 37 29.36 -31.32 -21.65
N ILE A 38 29.27 -30.10 -21.12
CA ILE A 38 29.28 -28.85 -21.89
C ILE A 38 30.63 -28.17 -21.70
N GLU A 39 31.41 -28.09 -22.76
CA GLU A 39 32.68 -27.35 -22.77
C GLU A 39 32.42 -25.84 -22.94
N ALA A 40 33.05 -25.04 -22.09
CA ALA A 40 32.91 -23.58 -22.05
C ALA A 40 34.23 -22.93 -21.59
N ASP A 41 34.74 -21.97 -22.36
CA ASP A 41 35.92 -21.19 -21.97
C ASP A 41 35.58 -20.11 -20.92
N GLU A 42 34.37 -19.55 -21.03
CA GLU A 42 33.80 -18.55 -20.12
C GLU A 42 32.40 -18.96 -19.69
N ALA A 43 32.00 -18.61 -18.47
CA ALA A 43 30.68 -18.95 -17.95
C ALA A 43 29.59 -18.14 -18.70
N PRO A 44 28.65 -18.78 -19.39
CA PRO A 44 27.49 -18.07 -19.90
C PRO A 44 26.62 -17.58 -18.73
N VAL A 45 26.05 -16.38 -18.86
CA VAL A 45 25.09 -15.88 -17.88
C VAL A 45 23.72 -16.49 -18.17
N ILE A 46 23.35 -17.47 -17.36
CA ILE A 46 22.07 -18.18 -17.45
C ILE A 46 21.17 -17.71 -16.30
N ALA A 47 19.94 -17.31 -16.61
CA ALA A 47 18.97 -16.88 -15.62
C ALA A 47 17.73 -17.77 -15.61
N VAL A 48 17.22 -18.08 -14.42
CA VAL A 48 15.91 -18.71 -14.22
C VAL A 48 14.95 -17.64 -13.72
N LEU A 49 13.82 -17.48 -14.42
CA LEU A 49 12.76 -16.53 -14.08
C LEU A 49 11.50 -17.31 -13.74
N CYS A 50 10.90 -16.99 -12.60
CA CYS A 50 9.71 -17.63 -12.08
C CYS A 50 8.59 -16.58 -11.92
N SER A 51 7.48 -16.80 -12.63
CA SER A 51 6.35 -15.86 -12.69
C SER A 51 5.52 -15.86 -11.39
N GLY A 52 4.64 -14.87 -11.21
CA GLY A 52 3.71 -14.86 -10.08
C GLY A 52 2.51 -15.79 -10.25
N GLY A 53 1.79 -16.05 -9.15
CA GLY A 53 0.60 -16.92 -9.13
C GLY A 53 0.21 -17.50 -7.77
N GLY A 54 0.59 -16.85 -6.67
CA GLY A 54 0.30 -17.30 -5.32
C GLY A 54 0.76 -18.71 -5.00
N LEU A 55 -0.07 -19.48 -4.29
CA LEU A 55 0.32 -20.80 -3.82
C LEU A 55 0.62 -21.77 -4.99
N ARG A 56 -0.05 -21.61 -6.14
CA ARG A 56 0.27 -22.36 -7.37
C ARG A 56 1.72 -22.10 -7.79
N ALA A 57 2.11 -20.82 -7.91
CA ALA A 57 3.47 -20.44 -8.29
C ALA A 57 4.51 -20.84 -7.24
N HIS A 58 4.15 -20.81 -5.95
CA HIS A 58 5.03 -21.29 -4.86
C HIS A 58 5.36 -22.78 -5.04
N ILE A 59 4.35 -23.63 -5.16
CA ILE A 59 4.53 -25.09 -5.29
C ILE A 59 5.20 -25.43 -6.62
N ALA A 60 4.74 -24.84 -7.72
CA ALA A 60 5.32 -25.09 -9.04
C ALA A 60 6.78 -24.65 -9.12
N CYS A 61 7.13 -23.48 -8.57
CA CYS A 61 8.52 -23.02 -8.52
C CYS A 61 9.42 -23.94 -7.69
N LEU A 62 8.95 -24.48 -6.56
CA LEU A 62 9.71 -25.47 -5.80
C LEU A 62 9.94 -26.75 -6.62
N GLY A 63 8.93 -27.24 -7.35
CA GLY A 63 9.09 -28.37 -8.26
C GLY A 63 10.10 -28.09 -9.38
N VAL A 64 10.08 -26.89 -9.97
CA VAL A 64 11.08 -26.46 -10.98
C VAL A 64 12.49 -26.49 -10.38
N LEU A 65 12.70 -25.81 -9.24
CA LEU A 65 14.02 -25.73 -8.61
C LEU A 65 14.56 -27.10 -8.23
N SER A 66 13.68 -27.96 -7.74
CA SER A 66 14.03 -29.32 -7.35
C SER A 66 14.44 -30.18 -8.54
N GLU A 67 13.67 -30.18 -9.63
CA GLU A 67 14.07 -30.93 -10.82
C GLU A 67 15.35 -30.36 -11.45
N LEU A 68 15.50 -29.04 -11.50
CA LEU A 68 16.76 -28.43 -11.97
C LEU A 68 17.95 -28.85 -11.10
N GLN A 69 17.77 -29.00 -9.78
CA GLN A 69 18.82 -29.51 -8.89
C GLN A 69 19.09 -31.00 -9.11
N GLU A 70 18.04 -31.83 -9.21
CA GLU A 70 18.16 -33.27 -9.48
C GLU A 70 18.89 -33.56 -10.80
N LEU A 71 18.67 -32.74 -11.83
CA LEU A 71 19.32 -32.82 -13.14
C LEU A 71 20.70 -32.16 -13.19
N GLY A 72 21.17 -31.53 -12.10
CA GLY A 72 22.42 -30.78 -12.06
C GLY A 72 22.43 -29.47 -12.87
N LEU A 73 21.28 -29.04 -13.39
CA LEU A 73 21.11 -27.83 -14.19
C LEU A 73 21.15 -26.55 -13.33
N LEU A 74 20.68 -26.63 -12.08
CA LEU A 74 20.62 -25.48 -11.18
C LEU A 74 22.02 -24.91 -10.86
N ASP A 75 23.05 -25.76 -10.81
CA ASP A 75 24.44 -25.35 -10.58
C ASP A 75 25.01 -24.52 -11.74
N ALA A 76 24.44 -24.65 -12.95
CA ALA A 76 24.79 -23.86 -14.12
C ALA A 76 24.04 -22.51 -14.19
N VAL A 77 23.11 -22.24 -13.27
CA VAL A 77 22.33 -20.99 -13.25
C VAL A 77 23.10 -19.89 -12.50
N THR A 78 23.22 -18.71 -13.13
CA THR A 78 23.83 -17.51 -12.54
C THR A 78 22.84 -16.73 -11.69
N TYR A 79 21.65 -16.45 -12.23
CA TYR A 79 20.62 -15.63 -11.58
C TYR A 79 19.34 -16.43 -11.39
N LEU A 80 18.73 -16.31 -10.21
CA LEU A 80 17.38 -16.82 -9.93
C LEU A 80 16.48 -15.66 -9.54
N ALA A 81 15.47 -15.40 -10.36
CA ALA A 81 14.59 -14.25 -10.19
C ALA A 81 13.13 -14.66 -10.04
N GLY A 82 12.40 -14.02 -9.12
CA GLY A 82 10.99 -14.33 -8.85
C GLY A 82 10.09 -13.11 -8.65
N VAL A 83 8.80 -13.31 -8.97
CA VAL A 83 7.69 -12.39 -8.68
C VAL A 83 6.64 -13.12 -7.85
N SER A 84 5.94 -12.41 -6.96
CA SER A 84 4.77 -12.92 -6.21
C SER A 84 5.02 -14.29 -5.57
N GLY A 85 4.10 -15.25 -5.72
CA GLY A 85 4.20 -16.60 -5.12
C GLY A 85 5.53 -17.34 -5.34
N SER A 86 6.26 -17.10 -6.44
CA SER A 86 7.59 -17.69 -6.62
C SER A 86 8.65 -17.11 -5.67
N THR A 87 8.50 -15.87 -5.23
CA THR A 87 9.35 -15.32 -4.16
C THR A 87 9.22 -16.12 -2.87
N TRP A 88 8.03 -16.66 -2.57
CA TRP A 88 7.83 -17.48 -1.38
C TRP A 88 8.62 -18.78 -1.47
N ALA A 89 8.70 -19.38 -2.66
CA ALA A 89 9.45 -20.59 -2.94
C ALA A 89 10.96 -20.34 -2.82
N MET A 90 11.43 -19.25 -3.43
CA MET A 90 12.82 -18.82 -3.32
C MET A 90 13.21 -18.57 -1.86
N SER A 91 12.38 -17.88 -1.07
CA SER A 91 12.70 -17.64 0.35
C SER A 91 12.87 -18.94 1.13
N SER A 92 12.06 -19.96 0.90
CA SER A 92 12.22 -21.28 1.55
C SER A 92 13.47 -22.01 1.02
N PHE A 93 13.72 -21.97 -0.29
CA PHE A 93 14.91 -22.56 -0.92
C PHE A 93 16.21 -21.99 -0.34
N TYR A 94 16.37 -20.66 -0.30
CA TYR A 94 17.58 -20.04 0.22
C TYR A 94 17.74 -20.19 1.73
N ASN A 95 16.64 -20.26 2.48
CA ASN A 95 16.67 -20.48 3.93
C ASN A 95 17.14 -21.89 4.31
N ASN A 96 16.89 -22.86 3.43
CA ASN A 96 17.41 -24.22 3.55
C ASN A 96 18.74 -24.41 2.80
N GLU A 97 19.50 -23.33 2.60
CA GLU A 97 20.80 -23.33 1.92
C GLU A 97 20.79 -23.99 0.52
N GLY A 98 19.65 -23.94 -0.15
CA GLY A 98 19.45 -24.51 -1.48
C GLY A 98 19.17 -26.02 -1.51
N ASN A 99 18.90 -26.66 -0.37
CA ASN A 99 18.47 -28.07 -0.35
C ASN A 99 16.99 -28.18 -0.75
N THR A 100 16.72 -28.58 -2.00
CA THR A 100 15.34 -28.65 -2.51
C THR A 100 14.56 -29.81 -1.91
N LYS A 101 15.24 -30.93 -1.60
CA LYS A 101 14.61 -32.10 -0.97
C LYS A 101 14.07 -31.77 0.41
N ASP A 102 14.88 -31.17 1.28
CA ASP A 102 14.45 -30.77 2.62
C ASP A 102 13.33 -29.72 2.53
N THR A 103 13.40 -28.82 1.55
CA THR A 103 12.37 -27.81 1.30
C THR A 103 11.04 -28.44 0.86
N GLU A 104 11.07 -29.47 0.01
CA GLU A 104 9.89 -30.22 -0.40
C GLU A 104 9.28 -31.03 0.74
N ASP A 105 10.13 -31.75 1.48
CA ASP A 105 9.69 -32.57 2.61
C ASP A 105 9.05 -31.68 3.69
N ASP A 106 9.62 -30.51 3.94
CA ASP A 106 9.04 -29.49 4.81
C ASP A 106 7.68 -28.97 4.28
N LEU A 107 7.59 -28.64 2.99
CA LEU A 107 6.33 -28.22 2.35
C LEU A 107 5.25 -29.30 2.50
N LYS A 108 5.56 -30.55 2.14
CA LYS A 108 4.64 -31.68 2.25
C LYS A 108 4.19 -31.86 3.71
N ARG A 109 5.14 -31.86 4.66
CA ARG A 109 4.85 -31.95 6.10
C ARG A 109 3.90 -30.87 6.58
N ARG A 110 4.13 -29.60 6.21
CA ARG A 110 3.24 -28.46 6.54
C ARG A 110 1.83 -28.67 5.99
N PHE A 111 1.73 -29.20 4.77
CA PHE A 111 0.45 -29.43 4.12
C PHE A 111 -0.30 -30.66 4.68
N ASP A 112 0.42 -31.65 5.18
CA ASP A 112 -0.11 -32.82 5.88
C ASP A 112 -0.66 -32.47 7.27
N GLN A 113 0.15 -31.80 8.09
CA GLN A 113 -0.18 -31.47 9.48
C GLN A 113 -1.34 -30.48 9.59
N LYS A 114 -1.49 -29.58 8.61
CA LYS A 114 -2.50 -28.49 8.65
C LYS A 114 -2.33 -27.52 9.80
N ASP A 115 -1.17 -27.56 10.45
CA ASP A 115 -0.80 -26.64 11.50
C ASP A 115 -0.30 -25.32 10.91
N TRP A 116 -0.75 -24.23 11.51
CA TRP A 116 -0.27 -22.88 11.26
C TRP A 116 -0.11 -22.21 12.62
N ASP A 117 1.07 -21.64 12.88
CA ASP A 117 1.37 -20.96 14.14
C ASP A 117 0.65 -19.60 14.21
N LEU A 118 -0.66 -19.66 14.42
CA LEU A 118 -1.53 -18.52 14.62
C LEU A 118 -1.09 -17.66 15.81
N PRO A 119 -0.73 -18.21 16.99
CA PRO A 119 -0.25 -17.40 18.11
C PRO A 119 0.97 -16.54 17.76
N GLN A 120 2.01 -17.13 17.15
CA GLN A 120 3.21 -16.38 16.79
C GLN A 120 2.94 -15.40 15.64
N SER A 121 2.13 -15.80 14.66
CA SER A 121 1.69 -14.93 13.56
C SER A 121 0.93 -13.70 14.07
N MET A 122 0.01 -13.88 15.02
CA MET A 122 -0.72 -12.80 15.68
C MET A 122 0.24 -11.91 16.47
N TYR A 123 1.16 -12.49 17.23
CA TYR A 123 2.19 -11.75 17.95
C TYR A 123 3.00 -10.85 17.02
N ARG A 124 3.49 -11.38 15.90
CA ARG A 124 4.24 -10.62 14.88
C ARG A 124 3.41 -9.49 14.28
N THR A 125 2.15 -9.75 13.98
CA THR A 125 1.23 -8.71 13.46
C THR A 125 1.04 -7.58 14.48
N ILE A 126 0.89 -7.91 15.76
CA ILE A 126 0.79 -6.94 16.86
C ILE A 126 2.08 -6.14 17.04
N GLN A 127 3.25 -6.77 16.88
CA GLN A 127 4.52 -6.05 16.89
C GLN A 127 4.63 -5.08 15.72
N ALA A 128 4.29 -5.52 14.51
CA ALA A 128 4.30 -4.68 13.32
C ALA A 128 3.39 -3.45 13.47
N ALA A 129 2.23 -3.61 14.11
CA ALA A 129 1.30 -2.51 14.38
C ALA A 129 1.84 -1.44 15.34
N LYS A 130 3.01 -1.63 15.95
CA LYS A 130 3.70 -0.57 16.70
C LYS A 130 4.32 0.48 15.78
N GLU A 131 4.78 0.06 14.60
CA GLU A 131 5.42 0.97 13.66
C GLU A 131 4.40 1.94 13.05
N ASP A 132 4.86 3.13 12.72
CA ASP A 132 4.13 4.16 11.99
C ASP A 132 3.91 3.77 10.52
N THR A 133 4.80 2.94 9.96
CA THR A 133 4.68 2.40 8.59
C THR A 133 3.80 1.15 8.48
N TYR A 134 3.04 0.78 9.52
CA TYR A 134 2.15 -0.37 9.46
C TYR A 134 1.11 -0.20 8.34
N SER A 135 0.95 -1.21 7.48
CA SER A 135 0.01 -1.21 6.35
C SER A 135 -0.71 -2.55 6.21
N LEU A 136 -1.60 -2.68 5.20
CA LEU A 136 -2.22 -3.97 4.89
C LEU A 136 -1.21 -5.05 4.52
N THR A 137 -0.01 -4.68 4.06
CA THR A 137 1.06 -5.63 3.79
C THR A 137 1.47 -6.40 5.04
N ASP A 138 1.52 -5.74 6.21
CA ASP A 138 1.88 -6.39 7.48
C ASP A 138 0.82 -7.42 7.90
N PHE A 139 -0.46 -7.03 7.85
CA PHE A 139 -1.56 -7.98 8.10
C PHE A 139 -1.53 -9.14 7.10
N TRP A 140 -1.41 -8.82 5.82
CA TRP A 140 -1.37 -9.81 4.74
C TRP A 140 -0.23 -10.79 4.93
N ALA A 141 0.98 -10.29 5.19
CA ALA A 141 2.17 -11.08 5.48
C ALA A 141 1.92 -12.06 6.63
N TYR A 142 1.66 -11.52 7.82
CA TYR A 142 1.72 -12.31 9.05
C TYR A 142 0.44 -13.11 9.29
N MET A 143 -0.72 -12.73 8.76
CA MET A 143 -1.98 -13.43 9.01
C MET A 143 -2.46 -14.26 7.82
N VAL A 144 -2.08 -13.89 6.60
CA VAL A 144 -2.64 -14.50 5.39
C VAL A 144 -1.58 -15.30 4.64
N VAL A 145 -0.46 -14.71 4.26
CA VAL A 145 0.61 -15.43 3.54
C VAL A 145 1.15 -16.56 4.39
N THR A 146 1.44 -16.32 5.67
CA THR A 146 1.88 -17.38 6.61
C THR A 146 0.85 -18.50 6.76
N LYS A 147 -0.45 -18.22 6.63
CA LYS A 147 -1.52 -19.25 6.63
C LYS A 147 -1.52 -20.02 5.30
N HIS A 148 -1.33 -19.34 4.17
CA HIS A 148 -1.28 -19.97 2.84
C HIS A 148 -0.05 -20.85 2.67
N THR A 149 1.11 -20.36 3.10
CA THR A 149 2.35 -21.15 3.11
C THR A 149 2.40 -22.11 4.28
N ARG A 150 1.65 -21.88 5.37
CA ARG A 150 1.78 -22.59 6.66
C ARG A 150 3.19 -22.46 7.25
N GLU A 151 3.83 -21.33 7.00
CA GLU A 151 5.22 -21.06 7.36
C GLU A 151 5.35 -19.60 7.79
N LEU A 152 5.87 -19.39 9.00
CA LEU A 152 6.28 -18.07 9.48
C LEU A 152 7.80 -18.00 9.47
N GLN A 153 8.34 -17.30 8.48
CA GLN A 153 9.78 -17.21 8.26
C GLN A 153 10.34 -15.92 8.87
N GLU A 154 10.97 -16.05 10.03
CA GLU A 154 11.52 -14.93 10.81
C GLU A 154 12.96 -14.55 10.41
N SER A 155 13.59 -15.33 9.53
CA SER A 155 14.89 -14.97 8.95
C SER A 155 14.77 -13.75 8.05
N CYS A 156 15.88 -13.06 7.85
CA CYS A 156 15.96 -11.83 7.06
C CYS A 156 16.58 -12.10 5.68
N LEU A 157 16.39 -11.21 4.72
CA LEU A 157 16.95 -11.40 3.39
C LEU A 157 18.49 -11.39 3.41
N SER A 158 19.09 -10.63 4.33
CA SER A 158 20.54 -10.63 4.57
C SER A 158 21.11 -11.98 5.03
N SER A 159 20.30 -12.90 5.58
CA SER A 159 20.77 -14.23 5.99
C SER A 159 21.17 -15.11 4.80
N MET A 160 20.75 -14.74 3.58
CA MET A 160 21.11 -15.44 2.34
C MET A 160 22.49 -15.05 1.80
N LYS A 161 23.16 -14.04 2.39
CA LYS A 161 24.44 -13.50 1.86
C LYS A 161 25.52 -14.56 1.73
N GLN A 162 25.76 -15.36 2.77
CA GLN A 162 26.89 -16.30 2.78
C GLN A 162 26.90 -17.30 1.60
N PRO A 163 25.85 -18.12 1.37
CA PRO A 163 25.85 -19.05 0.25
C PRO A 163 25.93 -18.36 -1.13
N VAL A 164 25.44 -17.12 -1.23
CA VAL A 164 25.50 -16.32 -2.47
C VAL A 164 26.90 -15.74 -2.67
N ASP A 165 27.53 -15.22 -1.61
CA ASP A 165 28.87 -14.65 -1.62
C ASP A 165 29.96 -15.71 -1.84
N GLU A 166 29.67 -16.97 -1.54
CA GLU A 166 30.52 -18.11 -1.86
C GLU A 166 30.28 -18.64 -3.29
N GLY A 167 29.28 -18.11 -4.01
CA GLY A 167 28.87 -18.57 -5.33
C GLY A 167 28.18 -19.95 -5.34
N ARG A 168 27.87 -20.52 -4.16
CA ARG A 168 27.25 -21.85 -4.03
C ARG A 168 25.84 -21.89 -4.60
N LEU A 169 25.08 -20.82 -4.44
CA LEU A 169 23.71 -20.68 -4.96
C LEU A 169 23.66 -19.61 -6.05
N PRO A 170 22.67 -19.68 -6.98
CA PRO A 170 22.42 -18.58 -7.91
C PRO A 170 22.20 -17.26 -7.18
N TYR A 171 22.55 -16.13 -7.81
CA TYR A 171 22.31 -14.82 -7.23
C TYR A 171 20.81 -14.49 -7.26
N PRO A 172 20.15 -14.25 -6.11
CA PRO A 172 18.70 -14.05 -6.09
C PRO A 172 18.29 -12.61 -6.39
N LEU A 173 17.24 -12.47 -7.21
CA LEU A 173 16.56 -11.21 -7.50
C LEU A 173 15.07 -11.32 -7.16
N PHE A 174 14.58 -10.52 -6.21
CA PHE A 174 13.15 -10.45 -5.90
C PHE A 174 12.59 -9.11 -6.37
N ALA A 175 11.45 -9.16 -7.07
CA ALA A 175 10.86 -7.98 -7.68
C ALA A 175 9.64 -7.46 -6.92
N ALA A 176 9.59 -6.13 -6.76
CA ALA A 176 8.39 -5.38 -6.43
C ALA A 176 8.25 -4.21 -7.41
N ILE A 177 7.13 -3.51 -7.30
CA ILE A 177 6.96 -2.21 -7.96
C ILE A 177 6.54 -1.15 -6.96
N ASP A 178 6.73 0.09 -7.34
CA ASP A 178 6.24 1.24 -6.64
C ASP A 178 4.81 1.58 -7.07
N GLY A 179 3.86 1.40 -6.15
CA GLY A 179 2.44 1.65 -6.35
C GLY A 179 2.13 3.10 -6.73
N ASP A 180 2.90 4.08 -6.25
CA ASP A 180 2.70 5.49 -6.60
C ASP A 180 3.04 5.77 -8.07
N PHE A 181 3.85 4.92 -8.69
CA PHE A 181 4.17 4.98 -10.12
C PHE A 181 3.33 4.03 -10.98
N GLN A 182 2.24 3.46 -10.46
CA GLN A 182 1.39 2.57 -11.25
C GLN A 182 0.75 3.28 -12.45
N THR A 183 0.35 4.54 -12.32
CA THR A 183 -0.15 5.35 -13.46
C THR A 183 0.96 5.58 -14.49
N ALA A 184 2.16 5.93 -14.04
CA ALA A 184 3.32 6.10 -14.93
C ALA A 184 3.73 4.79 -15.63
N TRP A 185 3.52 3.64 -14.98
CA TRP A 185 3.65 2.33 -15.61
C TRP A 185 2.59 2.10 -16.68
N LYS A 186 1.31 2.35 -16.37
CA LYS A 186 0.20 2.17 -17.32
C LYS A 186 0.36 3.04 -18.58
N GLU A 187 0.84 4.27 -18.43
CA GLU A 187 1.00 5.21 -19.55
C GLU A 187 2.32 5.07 -20.31
N LYS A 188 3.44 4.87 -19.59
CA LYS A 188 4.80 5.02 -20.15
C LYS A 188 5.72 3.86 -19.83
N LYS A 189 5.20 2.78 -19.24
CA LYS A 189 5.97 1.59 -18.83
C LYS A 189 7.25 1.94 -18.06
N SER A 190 7.21 3.00 -17.24
CA SER A 190 8.41 3.63 -16.66
C SER A 190 9.32 2.64 -15.93
N GLN A 191 10.62 2.65 -16.24
CA GLN A 191 11.60 1.79 -15.54
C GLN A 191 11.76 2.17 -14.06
N LYS A 192 11.42 3.41 -13.69
CA LYS A 192 11.46 3.92 -12.31
C LYS A 192 10.42 3.26 -11.39
N THR A 193 9.48 2.51 -11.96
CA THR A 193 8.47 1.77 -11.21
C THR A 193 9.04 0.50 -10.58
N TRP A 194 10.09 -0.09 -11.13
CA TRP A 194 10.64 -1.36 -10.64
C TRP A 194 11.53 -1.17 -9.41
N PHE A 195 11.31 -2.03 -8.43
CA PHE A 195 12.10 -2.11 -7.21
C PHE A 195 12.68 -3.51 -7.06
N GLU A 196 13.97 -3.58 -6.78
CA GLU A 196 14.75 -4.80 -6.68
C GLU A 196 15.18 -5.06 -5.24
N PHE A 197 15.13 -6.32 -4.84
CA PHE A 197 15.69 -6.80 -3.59
C PHE A 197 16.70 -7.93 -3.86
N THR A 198 17.84 -7.85 -3.19
CA THR A 198 18.87 -8.87 -3.14
C THR A 198 19.32 -9.04 -1.69
N PRO A 199 20.13 -10.06 -1.35
CA PRO A 199 20.70 -10.21 -0.01
C PRO A 199 21.53 -9.00 0.42
N HIS A 200 22.08 -8.26 -0.55
CA HIS A 200 22.96 -7.12 -0.33
C HIS A 200 22.24 -5.78 -0.37
N HIS A 201 21.35 -5.58 -1.35
CA HIS A 201 20.73 -4.27 -1.59
C HIS A 201 19.22 -4.33 -1.84
N ALA A 202 18.57 -3.22 -1.54
CA ALA A 202 17.20 -2.91 -1.90
C ALA A 202 17.19 -1.55 -2.62
N GLY A 203 16.50 -1.42 -3.76
CA GLY A 203 16.47 -0.14 -4.46
C GLY A 203 15.82 -0.12 -5.83
N TYR A 204 16.00 0.99 -6.54
CA TYR A 204 15.44 1.26 -7.87
C TYR A 204 16.51 1.13 -8.95
N PRO A 205 16.52 0.04 -9.74
CA PRO A 205 17.48 -0.11 -10.85
C PRO A 205 17.39 1.02 -11.87
N GLY A 206 16.17 1.48 -12.20
CA GLY A 206 15.94 2.59 -13.13
C GLY A 206 16.45 3.95 -12.63
N LEU A 207 16.76 4.09 -11.34
CA LEU A 207 17.39 5.29 -10.77
C LEU A 207 18.87 5.07 -10.41
N GLY A 208 19.37 3.82 -10.50
CA GLY A 208 20.68 3.44 -9.96
C GLY A 208 20.80 3.71 -8.46
N ALA A 209 19.69 3.67 -7.72
CA ALA A 209 19.63 4.17 -6.35
C ALA A 209 19.28 3.03 -5.39
N TYR A 210 20.18 2.75 -4.44
CA TYR A 210 20.15 1.57 -3.59
C TYR A 210 20.52 1.90 -2.14
N VAL A 211 20.05 1.06 -1.23
CA VAL A 211 20.45 1.01 0.17
C VAL A 211 20.82 -0.43 0.53
N SER A 212 21.65 -0.64 1.55
CA SER A 212 21.84 -1.99 2.11
C SER A 212 20.48 -2.57 2.51
N THR A 213 20.26 -3.86 2.20
CA THR A 213 19.02 -4.57 2.56
C THR A 213 18.74 -4.52 4.07
N THR A 214 19.78 -4.49 4.91
CA THR A 214 19.64 -4.39 6.37
C THR A 214 19.06 -3.05 6.83
N HIS A 215 19.12 -2.02 6.00
CA HIS A 215 18.56 -0.69 6.25
C HIS A 215 17.26 -0.43 5.47
N PHE A 216 16.75 -1.42 4.74
CA PHE A 216 15.45 -1.31 4.08
C PHE A 216 14.35 -1.06 5.13
N GLY A 217 13.63 0.05 4.96
CA GLY A 217 12.62 0.53 5.91
C GLY A 217 13.14 1.38 7.06
N SER A 218 14.44 1.66 7.12
CA SER A 218 14.99 2.71 7.99
C SER A 218 14.69 4.11 7.44
N ARG A 219 14.76 5.14 8.29
CA ARG A 219 14.54 6.53 7.87
C ARG A 219 15.82 7.16 7.39
N PHE A 220 15.77 7.77 6.21
CA PHE A 220 16.87 8.55 5.66
C PHE A 220 16.42 9.97 5.36
N GLU A 221 17.36 10.89 5.39
CA GLU A 221 17.19 12.25 4.90
C GLU A 221 18.48 12.73 4.25
N ASN A 222 18.36 13.28 3.04
CA ASN A 222 19.51 13.76 2.27
C ASN A 222 20.63 12.71 2.13
N GLY A 223 20.24 11.45 1.92
CA GLY A 223 21.14 10.30 1.74
C GLY A 223 21.79 9.75 3.00
N LYS A 224 21.44 10.29 4.18
CA LYS A 224 21.99 9.85 5.47
C LYS A 224 20.94 9.14 6.29
N LEU A 225 21.36 8.06 6.97
CA LEU A 225 20.53 7.35 7.93
C LEU A 225 20.21 8.24 9.14
N ILE A 226 18.93 8.47 9.40
CA ILE A 226 18.41 9.27 10.52
C ILE A 226 17.94 8.37 11.66
N GLU A 227 17.22 7.30 11.34
CA GLU A 227 16.72 6.34 12.31
C GLU A 227 16.88 4.93 11.74
N ALA A 228 17.75 4.14 12.39
CA ALA A 228 17.91 2.73 12.07
C ALA A 228 16.69 1.94 12.57
N LYS A 229 16.00 1.27 11.65
CA LYS A 229 14.95 0.29 11.97
C LYS A 229 15.52 -1.13 11.83
N PRO A 230 14.98 -2.12 12.56
CA PRO A 230 15.32 -3.52 12.33
C PRO A 230 15.04 -3.93 10.87
N GLU A 231 15.89 -4.80 10.32
CA GLU A 231 15.64 -5.39 9.00
C GLU A 231 14.29 -6.11 8.99
N ARG A 232 13.55 -5.96 7.89
CA ARG A 232 12.26 -6.62 7.71
C ARG A 232 12.48 -8.12 7.47
N ASP A 233 11.73 -8.95 8.21
CA ASP A 233 11.80 -10.40 8.05
C ASP A 233 11.20 -10.87 6.70
N LEU A 234 11.52 -12.11 6.33
CA LEU A 234 11.06 -12.70 5.07
C LEU A 234 9.55 -12.96 5.08
N ALA A 235 8.91 -13.14 6.23
CA ALA A 235 7.45 -13.22 6.28
C ALA A 235 6.81 -11.91 5.79
N PHE A 236 7.31 -10.75 6.23
CA PHE A 236 6.90 -9.45 5.70
C PHE A 236 7.21 -9.32 4.21
N LEU A 237 8.44 -9.63 3.78
CA LEU A 237 8.82 -9.51 2.38
C LEU A 237 7.99 -10.42 1.46
N LYS A 238 7.66 -11.64 1.88
CA LYS A 238 6.70 -12.53 1.18
C LYS A 238 5.33 -11.88 1.04
N GLY A 239 4.85 -11.18 2.08
CA GLY A 239 3.62 -10.40 2.03
C GLY A 239 3.69 -9.23 1.05
N LEU A 240 4.80 -8.48 1.06
CA LEU A 240 5.06 -7.37 0.15
C LEU A 240 5.06 -7.84 -1.30
N TRP A 241 5.89 -8.82 -1.61
CA TRP A 241 6.05 -9.37 -2.95
C TRP A 241 4.80 -10.09 -3.44
N GLY A 242 3.96 -10.64 -2.55
CA GLY A 242 2.75 -11.40 -2.87
C GLY A 242 1.42 -10.65 -2.63
N SER A 243 1.45 -9.32 -2.63
CA SER A 243 0.28 -8.47 -2.36
C SER A 243 -0.76 -8.41 -3.49
N ALA A 244 -0.47 -8.88 -4.72
CA ALA A 244 -1.46 -8.87 -5.82
C ALA A 244 -2.64 -9.81 -5.61
N LEU A 245 -2.47 -10.81 -4.74
CA LEU A 245 -3.49 -11.80 -4.39
C LEU A 245 -4.48 -11.27 -3.35
N ALA A 246 -4.18 -10.08 -2.81
CA ALA A 246 -4.95 -9.48 -1.76
C ALA A 246 -6.15 -8.75 -2.38
N SER A 247 -7.26 -9.47 -2.55
CA SER A 247 -8.55 -8.88 -2.94
C SER A 247 -9.23 -8.23 -1.74
N MET A 248 -9.94 -7.13 -1.96
CA MET A 248 -10.68 -6.45 -0.88
C MET A 248 -11.65 -7.39 -0.20
N GLU A 249 -12.33 -8.24 -0.96
CA GLU A 249 -13.26 -9.26 -0.50
C GLU A 249 -12.54 -10.35 0.32
N ALA A 250 -11.43 -10.91 -0.20
CA ALA A 250 -10.68 -11.96 0.50
C ALA A 250 -10.02 -11.44 1.80
N ILE A 251 -9.54 -10.20 1.81
CA ILE A 251 -9.00 -9.55 3.00
C ILE A 251 -10.12 -9.25 3.99
N LYS A 252 -11.25 -8.69 3.54
CA LYS A 252 -12.43 -8.45 4.38
C LYS A 252 -12.93 -9.74 5.00
N GLU A 253 -13.11 -10.81 4.22
CA GLU A 253 -13.51 -12.14 4.73
C GLU A 253 -12.51 -12.70 5.73
N CYS A 254 -11.21 -12.61 5.45
CA CYS A 254 -10.16 -13.13 6.34
C CYS A 254 -10.07 -12.33 7.65
N ILE A 255 -10.15 -11.00 7.57
CA ILE A 255 -10.25 -10.10 8.72
C ILE A 255 -11.50 -10.48 9.54
N MET A 256 -12.65 -10.61 8.88
CA MET A 256 -13.91 -10.95 9.54
C MET A 256 -13.90 -12.30 10.22
N GLU A 257 -13.45 -13.36 9.53
CA GLU A 257 -13.37 -14.71 10.08
C GLU A 257 -12.45 -14.75 11.31
N LYS A 258 -11.27 -14.10 11.24
CA LYS A 258 -10.29 -14.11 12.32
C LYS A 258 -10.74 -13.26 13.51
N LEU A 259 -11.40 -12.14 13.26
CA LEU A 259 -11.94 -11.27 14.31
C LEU A 259 -13.16 -11.88 14.97
N GLN A 260 -14.01 -12.58 14.22
CA GLN A 260 -15.10 -13.38 14.77
C GLN A 260 -14.57 -14.51 15.67
N LYS A 261 -13.54 -15.23 15.24
CA LYS A 261 -12.88 -16.26 16.06
C LYS A 261 -12.19 -15.69 17.30
N TRP A 262 -11.58 -14.51 17.18
CA TRP A 262 -10.99 -13.80 18.32
C TRP A 262 -12.09 -13.36 19.32
N LYS A 263 -13.21 -12.82 18.83
CA LYS A 263 -14.40 -12.48 19.62
C LYS A 263 -15.00 -13.70 20.34
N GLU A 264 -15.07 -14.84 19.66
CA GLU A 264 -15.50 -16.11 20.26
C GLU A 264 -14.52 -16.62 21.32
N SER A 265 -13.23 -16.33 21.17
CA SER A 265 -12.20 -16.64 22.18
C SER A 265 -12.28 -15.74 23.43
N LEU A 266 -12.90 -14.55 23.33
CA LEU A 266 -13.14 -13.65 24.46
C LEU A 266 -14.40 -14.05 25.26
N HIS A 267 -15.37 -14.70 24.62
CA HIS A 267 -16.60 -15.19 25.26
C HIS A 267 -16.83 -16.69 24.98
N PRO A 268 -16.17 -17.62 25.72
CA PRO A 268 -16.50 -19.02 25.61
C PRO A 268 -17.95 -19.24 26.02
N LYS A 269 -18.76 -19.88 25.16
CA LYS A 269 -20.15 -20.26 25.46
C LYS A 269 -20.16 -21.18 26.69
N CYS A 270 -20.51 -20.64 27.86
CA CYS A 270 -20.88 -21.46 29.03
C CYS A 270 -22.23 -22.12 28.75
N GLU A 271 -22.22 -23.39 28.35
CA GLU A 271 -23.41 -24.23 28.47
C GLU A 271 -23.72 -24.44 29.95
N TYR A 272 -24.67 -23.66 30.47
CA TYR A 272 -25.31 -23.94 31.75
C TYR A 272 -26.13 -25.22 31.60
N ARG A 273 -25.60 -26.35 32.06
CA ARG A 273 -26.44 -27.52 32.37
C ARG A 273 -27.22 -27.21 33.64
N GLU A 274 -28.54 -27.04 33.51
CA GLU A 274 -29.46 -27.05 34.64
C GLU A 274 -29.32 -28.38 35.39
N VAL A 275 -28.70 -28.32 36.58
CA VAL A 275 -28.78 -29.42 37.54
C VAL A 275 -30.04 -29.17 38.37
N THR A 276 -31.11 -29.89 38.06
CA THR A 276 -32.33 -29.91 38.86
C THR A 276 -31.99 -30.39 40.28
N LEU A 277 -32.21 -29.53 41.27
CA LEU A 277 -32.17 -29.86 42.70
C LEU A 277 -33.21 -30.95 43.01
N LYS A 278 -32.76 -32.20 43.11
CA LYS A 278 -33.44 -33.26 43.87
C LYS A 278 -32.45 -33.93 44.81
N GLY A 279 -32.71 -33.78 46.10
CA GLY A 279 -32.14 -34.64 47.13
C GLY A 279 -31.15 -33.97 48.07
N MET A 280 -31.60 -32.98 48.85
CA MET A 280 -31.01 -32.78 50.18
C MET A 280 -31.40 -33.99 51.05
N ALA A 281 -30.43 -34.86 51.32
CA ALA A 281 -30.46 -35.74 52.47
C ALA A 281 -29.23 -35.43 53.33
N ILE A 282 -29.49 -34.78 54.46
CA ILE A 282 -28.53 -34.61 55.54
C ILE A 282 -28.26 -35.99 56.12
N ASN A 283 -26.99 -36.37 56.26
CA ASN A 283 -26.64 -37.27 57.37
C ASN A 283 -25.32 -36.92 58.04
N LYS A 284 -25.41 -37.01 59.36
CA LYS A 284 -24.42 -36.71 60.40
C LYS A 284 -23.38 -37.82 60.46
N SER A 285 -22.10 -37.46 60.58
CA SER A 285 -21.17 -37.95 61.62
C SER A 285 -19.70 -37.87 61.19
N GLY A 286 -18.91 -37.05 61.91
CA GLY A 286 -17.70 -37.54 62.57
C GLY A 286 -16.39 -37.67 61.77
N HIS A 287 -15.46 -36.81 62.16
CA HIS A 287 -14.02 -37.10 62.36
C HIS A 287 -13.05 -37.14 61.17
N VAL A 288 -11.98 -36.38 61.40
CA VAL A 288 -10.69 -36.31 60.72
C VAL A 288 -9.86 -37.56 61.03
N GLY A 289 -9.13 -38.08 60.03
CA GLY A 289 -8.11 -39.11 60.23
C GLY A 289 -7.08 -39.11 59.10
N LEU A 290 -5.87 -38.64 59.41
CA LEU A 290 -4.65 -38.80 58.60
C LEU A 290 -3.87 -40.01 59.14
N THR A 291 -3.57 -40.99 58.29
CA THR A 291 -2.51 -41.98 58.52
C THR A 291 -1.78 -42.25 57.21
N GLY A 292 -0.45 -42.08 57.23
CA GLY A 292 0.42 -42.21 56.08
C GLY A 292 1.24 -43.51 56.05
N GLN A 293 2.14 -43.54 55.04
CA GLN A 293 3.21 -44.50 54.70
C GLN A 293 2.77 -45.76 53.92
N SER A 294 3.46 -46.25 52.87
CA SER A 294 4.65 -45.82 52.10
C SER A 294 4.85 -46.80 50.93
N HIS A 295 5.40 -46.34 49.79
CA HIS A 295 6.28 -47.00 48.79
C HIS A 295 5.98 -46.51 47.35
N GLY A 296 6.97 -45.87 46.70
CA GLY A 296 6.90 -45.35 45.31
C GLY A 296 7.18 -46.41 44.24
N PRO A 297 7.58 -46.06 42.99
CA PRO A 297 7.71 -44.75 42.36
C PRO A 297 6.91 -44.63 41.04
N GLN A 298 6.24 -43.52 40.73
CA GLN A 298 5.78 -43.26 39.36
C GLN A 298 5.27 -41.83 39.10
N ARG A 299 5.66 -41.33 37.92
CA ARG A 299 5.04 -40.27 37.08
C ARG A 299 5.29 -38.79 37.43
N ARG A 300 6.25 -38.23 36.67
CA ARG A 300 6.04 -37.15 35.69
C ARG A 300 4.91 -36.18 36.07
N LEU A 301 5.27 -35.11 36.78
CA LEU A 301 4.43 -33.92 37.00
C LEU A 301 4.06 -33.32 35.65
N GLN A 302 2.87 -33.69 35.18
CA GLN A 302 2.09 -32.93 34.23
C GLN A 302 1.66 -31.67 34.99
N TYR A 303 2.24 -30.52 34.67
CA TYR A 303 1.63 -29.25 35.08
C TYR A 303 0.32 -29.14 34.30
N SER A 304 -0.77 -29.53 34.95
CA SER A 304 -2.12 -29.15 34.57
C SER A 304 -2.21 -27.63 34.69
N MET A 305 -2.32 -26.97 33.53
CA MET A 305 -2.74 -25.57 33.45
C MET A 305 -4.09 -25.42 34.16
N PRO A 306 -4.29 -24.38 34.98
CA PRO A 306 -5.58 -24.14 35.62
C PRO A 306 -6.62 -23.84 34.54
N SER A 307 -7.62 -24.72 34.43
CA SER A 307 -8.85 -24.48 33.70
C SER A 307 -9.68 -23.42 34.43
N HIS A 308 -10.22 -22.48 33.64
CA HIS A 308 -11.13 -21.40 34.02
C HIS A 308 -10.50 -20.14 34.67
N VAL A 309 -10.12 -19.19 33.82
CA VAL A 309 -10.06 -17.76 34.15
C VAL A 309 -10.52 -16.97 32.91
N GLY A 310 -11.58 -16.18 33.03
CA GLY A 310 -12.12 -15.34 31.95
C GLY A 310 -11.13 -14.27 31.49
N LEU A 311 -11.08 -14.04 30.18
CA LEU A 311 -10.28 -13.03 29.49
C LEU A 311 -11.17 -11.81 29.26
N THR A 312 -10.80 -10.61 29.70
CA THR A 312 -11.55 -9.38 29.37
C THR A 312 -10.57 -8.28 28.95
N GLY A 313 -10.74 -7.72 27.75
CA GLY A 313 -10.11 -6.45 27.35
C GLY A 313 -10.72 -5.30 28.16
N SER A 314 -10.32 -4.04 27.89
CA SER A 314 -11.18 -2.93 28.32
C SER A 314 -12.48 -3.05 27.52
N GLU A 315 -13.63 -2.86 28.16
CA GLU A 315 -14.92 -2.99 27.47
C GLU A 315 -15.05 -1.96 26.34
N VAL A 316 -14.29 -0.86 26.45
CA VAL A 316 -14.15 0.21 25.44
C VAL A 316 -13.38 -0.27 24.20
N ASP A 317 -12.25 -0.97 24.37
CA ASP A 317 -11.46 -1.45 23.23
C ASP A 317 -12.19 -2.52 22.42
N GLU A 318 -12.95 -3.40 23.10
CA GLU A 318 -13.81 -4.41 22.47
C GLU A 318 -14.95 -3.75 21.68
N ALA A 319 -15.55 -2.69 22.23
CA ALA A 319 -16.61 -1.94 21.55
C ALA A 319 -16.09 -1.12 20.35
N LEU A 320 -14.89 -0.57 20.43
CA LEU A 320 -14.25 0.18 19.33
C LEU A 320 -13.95 -0.73 18.14
N LEU A 321 -13.44 -1.93 18.41
CA LEU A 321 -13.22 -2.93 17.38
C LEU A 321 -14.53 -3.34 16.70
N ASP A 322 -15.54 -3.68 17.49
CA ASP A 322 -16.85 -4.11 16.99
C ASP A 322 -17.48 -3.04 16.08
N LEU A 323 -17.28 -1.77 16.42
CA LEU A 323 -17.67 -0.62 15.62
C LEU A 323 -16.92 -0.56 14.28
N LEU A 324 -15.59 -0.59 14.32
CA LEU A 324 -14.76 -0.55 13.10
C LEU A 324 -15.08 -1.72 12.17
N LEU A 325 -15.42 -2.88 12.74
CA LEU A 325 -15.81 -4.05 11.96
C LEU A 325 -17.17 -3.91 11.30
N ALA A 326 -18.19 -3.50 12.06
CA ALA A 326 -19.50 -3.22 11.47
C ALA A 326 -19.38 -2.23 10.31
N TYR A 327 -18.53 -1.21 10.47
CA TYR A 327 -18.30 -0.20 9.46
C TYR A 327 -17.58 -0.73 8.21
N VAL A 328 -16.54 -1.54 8.38
CA VAL A 328 -15.80 -2.12 7.25
C VAL A 328 -16.63 -3.17 6.50
N GLN A 329 -17.52 -3.89 7.18
CA GLN A 329 -18.46 -4.82 6.55
C GLN A 329 -19.44 -4.07 5.64
N ASP A 330 -20.13 -3.09 6.23
CA ASP A 330 -21.14 -2.31 5.54
C ASP A 330 -21.32 -0.98 6.27
N PRO A 331 -20.73 0.12 5.75
CA PRO A 331 -20.88 1.46 6.30
C PRO A 331 -22.34 1.91 6.41
N SER A 332 -23.20 1.38 5.55
CA SER A 332 -24.62 1.72 5.47
C SER A 332 -25.50 0.89 6.41
N SER A 333 -24.95 -0.12 7.07
CA SER A 333 -25.68 -0.98 7.97
C SER A 333 -26.10 -0.25 9.25
N SER A 334 -27.36 -0.45 9.66
CA SER A 334 -27.86 0.02 10.95
C SER A 334 -27.07 -0.56 12.13
N SER A 335 -26.38 -1.70 11.94
CA SER A 335 -25.53 -2.31 12.96
C SER A 335 -24.39 -1.42 13.41
N VAL A 336 -23.92 -0.48 12.57
CA VAL A 336 -22.85 0.47 12.94
C VAL A 336 -23.32 1.41 14.04
N ILE A 337 -24.58 1.87 13.97
CA ILE A 337 -25.20 2.74 14.97
C ILE A 337 -25.32 2.00 16.30
N ASP A 338 -25.77 0.73 16.26
CA ASP A 338 -25.86 -0.11 17.45
C ASP A 338 -24.49 -0.28 18.14
N ARG A 339 -23.39 -0.35 17.36
CA ARG A 339 -22.02 -0.48 17.90
C ARG A 339 -21.44 0.85 18.39
N LEU A 340 -21.79 1.99 17.78
CA LEU A 340 -21.46 3.31 18.33
C LEU A 340 -22.13 3.53 19.68
N GLN A 341 -23.40 3.15 19.82
CA GLN A 341 -24.14 3.23 21.09
C GLN A 341 -23.54 2.31 22.15
N ALA A 342 -23.10 1.11 21.77
CA ALA A 342 -22.39 0.20 22.66
C ALA A 342 -21.05 0.81 23.13
N LEU A 343 -20.26 1.40 22.22
CA LEU A 343 -19.00 2.09 22.57
C LEU A 343 -19.24 3.26 23.53
N GLN A 344 -20.28 4.06 23.28
CA GLN A 344 -20.67 5.16 24.16
C GLN A 344 -21.02 4.67 25.57
N LEU A 345 -21.76 3.57 25.69
CA LEU A 345 -22.15 3.00 26.97
C LEU A 345 -20.94 2.50 27.77
N GLN A 346 -19.94 1.92 27.09
CA GLN A 346 -18.72 1.45 27.76
C GLN A 346 -17.80 2.59 28.21
N LEU A 347 -17.72 3.66 27.42
CA LEU A 347 -16.99 4.87 27.80
C LEU A 347 -17.55 5.53 29.07
N ALA A 348 -18.88 5.52 29.23
CA ALA A 348 -19.55 6.03 30.44
C ALA A 348 -19.29 5.14 31.68
N ARG A 349 -19.17 3.82 31.51
CA ARG A 349 -18.97 2.88 32.62
C ARG A 349 -17.56 2.88 33.21
N GLU A 350 -16.53 3.16 32.42
CA GLU A 350 -15.14 3.19 32.89
C GLU A 350 -14.78 4.45 33.71
N GLY A 351 -15.76 5.32 34.04
CA GLY A 351 -15.53 6.49 34.88
C GLY A 351 -14.71 7.59 34.20
N ARG A 352 -14.62 7.57 32.87
CA ARG A 352 -14.19 8.74 32.07
C ARG A 352 -15.37 9.72 31.96
N GLU A 353 -15.83 10.26 33.08
CA GLU A 353 -16.86 11.31 33.09
C GLU A 353 -16.30 12.60 33.67
N VAL A 354 -16.13 13.58 32.80
CA VAL A 354 -16.71 14.91 33.04
C VAL A 354 -17.64 15.17 31.86
N GLU A 355 -18.91 15.51 32.13
CA GLU A 355 -20.08 15.57 31.24
C GLU A 355 -19.94 16.40 29.93
N SER A 356 -18.77 16.98 29.63
CA SER A 356 -18.52 17.77 28.43
C SER A 356 -17.79 17.04 27.28
N GLU A 357 -17.34 15.79 27.49
CA GLU A 357 -16.53 15.04 26.49
C GLU A 357 -17.27 13.91 25.76
N HIS A 358 -18.56 13.64 25.99
CA HIS A 358 -19.29 12.54 25.29
C HIS A 358 -20.49 13.01 24.44
N THR A 359 -20.78 14.31 24.41
CA THR A 359 -21.85 14.93 23.59
C THR A 359 -21.62 14.73 22.10
N TRP A 360 -20.37 14.80 21.64
CA TRP A 360 -20.03 14.62 20.22
C TRP A 360 -20.27 13.19 19.72
N LEU A 361 -20.08 12.17 20.57
CA LEU A 361 -20.37 10.77 20.22
C LEU A 361 -21.89 10.55 20.13
N ALA A 362 -22.67 11.19 21.01
CA ALA A 362 -24.14 11.15 20.97
C ALA A 362 -24.70 11.82 19.71
N GLU A 363 -24.17 12.99 19.34
CA GLU A 363 -24.53 13.71 18.11
C GLU A 363 -24.16 12.89 16.86
N MET A 364 -23.00 12.23 16.89
CA MET A 364 -22.55 11.38 15.79
C MET A 364 -23.41 10.13 15.62
N ILE A 365 -23.84 9.49 16.72
CA ILE A 365 -24.81 8.38 16.71
C ILE A 365 -26.14 8.82 16.10
N GLN A 366 -26.65 9.99 16.50
CA GLN A 366 -27.94 10.49 16.06
C GLN A 366 -27.96 10.81 14.56
N HIS A 367 -26.83 11.22 14.01
CA HIS A 367 -26.71 11.66 12.62
C HIS A 367 -25.97 10.67 11.72
N TRP A 368 -25.52 9.52 12.22
CA TRP A 368 -24.67 8.58 11.51
C TRP A 368 -25.14 8.28 10.08
N SER A 369 -26.41 7.88 9.89
CA SER A 369 -26.98 7.57 8.57
C SER A 369 -27.06 8.77 7.60
N SER A 370 -26.94 10.00 8.11
CA SER A 370 -26.98 11.24 7.32
C SER A 370 -25.59 11.81 7.04
N ILE A 371 -24.54 11.19 7.58
CA ILE A 371 -23.16 11.65 7.46
C ILE A 371 -22.47 10.94 6.29
N PRO A 372 -21.75 11.66 5.42
CA PRO A 372 -21.04 11.04 4.31
C PRO A 372 -20.05 9.95 4.78
N PRO A 373 -19.86 8.84 4.04
CA PRO A 373 -18.91 7.79 4.40
C PRO A 373 -17.47 8.27 4.62
N GLU A 374 -17.09 9.37 3.98
CA GLU A 374 -15.80 10.01 4.21
C GLU A 374 -15.70 10.55 5.64
N GLU A 375 -16.70 11.31 6.11
CA GLU A 375 -16.77 11.87 7.47
C GLU A 375 -16.93 10.80 8.55
N GLN A 376 -17.73 9.76 8.27
CA GLN A 376 -17.81 8.56 9.10
C GLN A 376 -16.44 7.89 9.24
N GLY A 377 -15.68 7.74 8.14
CA GLY A 377 -14.32 7.19 8.18
C GLY A 377 -13.35 8.03 9.01
N GLN A 378 -13.45 9.35 8.93
CA GLN A 378 -12.57 10.31 9.61
C GLN A 378 -12.83 10.37 11.11
N PHE A 379 -14.10 10.24 11.48
CA PHE A 379 -14.52 10.03 12.85
C PHE A 379 -13.91 8.74 13.44
N LEU A 380 -13.97 7.65 12.69
CA LEU A 380 -13.37 6.39 13.08
C LEU A 380 -11.84 6.50 13.18
N GLU A 381 -11.16 7.26 12.29
CA GLU A 381 -9.72 7.58 12.39
C GLU A 381 -9.37 8.29 13.70
N TYR A 382 -10.22 9.24 14.11
CA TYR A 382 -10.02 9.98 15.34
C TYR A 382 -10.20 9.08 16.58
N LEU A 383 -11.20 8.18 16.58
CA LEU A 383 -11.36 7.18 17.63
C LEU A 383 -10.13 6.26 17.67
N VAL A 384 -9.74 5.71 16.52
CA VAL A 384 -8.53 4.89 16.34
C VAL A 384 -7.32 5.60 16.96
N TYR A 385 -7.04 6.84 16.57
CA TYR A 385 -5.91 7.61 17.05
C TYR A 385 -5.97 7.87 18.56
N SER A 386 -7.14 8.25 19.07
CA SER A 386 -7.33 8.64 20.48
C SER A 386 -7.18 7.45 21.43
N PHE A 387 -7.61 6.26 21.02
CA PHE A 387 -7.53 5.05 21.85
C PHE A 387 -6.24 4.24 21.65
N THR A 388 -5.40 4.59 20.67
CA THR A 388 -4.14 3.86 20.39
C THR A 388 -2.86 4.60 20.76
N ARG A 389 -2.96 5.84 21.25
CA ARG A 389 -1.81 6.64 21.71
C ARG A 389 -1.36 6.20 23.11
N GLU A 390 -0.10 5.79 23.27
CA GLU A 390 0.51 5.56 24.60
C GLU A 390 0.78 6.92 25.27
N GLU A 391 0.50 7.03 26.58
CA GLU A 391 1.06 8.10 27.40
C GLU A 391 2.58 7.92 27.46
N GLU A 392 3.33 8.78 26.77
CA GLU A 392 4.78 8.85 26.90
C GLU A 392 5.13 9.20 28.36
N THR A 393 5.63 8.23 29.13
CA THR A 393 6.23 8.53 30.43
C THR A 393 7.51 9.35 30.20
N PRO A 394 7.66 10.55 30.78
CA PRO A 394 8.85 11.37 30.57
C PRO A 394 10.09 10.73 31.21
N VAL A 395 11.23 10.87 30.54
CA VAL A 395 12.56 10.49 31.03
C VAL A 395 13.14 11.61 31.90
N GLY A 396 13.62 11.25 33.11
CA GLY A 396 14.41 12.07 34.04
C GLY A 396 13.93 11.89 35.49
N SER A 397 14.71 11.74 36.55
CA SER A 397 16.15 11.88 36.84
C SER A 397 16.48 11.13 38.15
N GLU A 398 17.77 10.95 38.43
CA GLU A 398 18.42 10.10 39.45
C GLU A 398 18.13 10.31 40.96
N ARG A 399 18.59 9.29 41.74
CA ARG A 399 18.95 9.17 43.18
C ARG A 399 17.81 8.72 44.12
N SER A 400 17.92 7.72 45.01
CA SER A 400 19.05 7.00 45.66
C SER A 400 18.51 5.69 46.30
N GLY A 401 19.29 4.60 46.34
CA GLY A 401 18.87 3.29 46.93
C GLY A 401 18.98 3.19 48.47
N PRO A 402 19.09 2.00 49.08
CA PRO A 402 18.36 0.75 48.86
C PRO A 402 17.60 0.32 50.13
N MET A 403 16.42 -0.31 50.02
CA MET A 403 15.87 -1.09 51.14
C MET A 403 15.16 -2.34 50.62
N MET A 404 15.83 -3.46 50.88
CA MET A 404 15.36 -4.82 50.64
C MET A 404 14.17 -5.08 51.56
N GLN A 405 12.95 -5.03 51.03
CA GLN A 405 11.75 -5.46 51.74
C GLN A 405 11.12 -6.62 50.97
N TYR A 406 11.18 -7.80 51.60
CA TYR A 406 10.48 -9.01 51.20
C TYR A 406 9.06 -8.70 50.76
N ARG A 407 8.74 -8.90 49.48
CA ARG A 407 7.35 -8.84 48.99
C ARG A 407 6.97 -10.21 48.44
N MET A 408 6.13 -10.89 49.21
CA MET A 408 5.27 -11.98 48.77
C MET A 408 4.81 -11.77 47.32
N TYR A 409 4.97 -12.80 46.50
CA TYR A 409 4.42 -12.86 45.15
C TYR A 409 2.91 -12.58 45.20
N SER A 410 2.51 -11.37 44.79
CA SER A 410 1.12 -10.97 44.63
C SER A 410 0.62 -11.41 43.25
N PRO A 411 -0.62 -11.91 43.11
CA PRO A 411 -1.25 -12.29 41.83
C PRO A 411 -1.38 -11.16 40.79
N MET A 412 -0.96 -9.93 41.10
CA MET A 412 -1.10 -8.73 40.25
C MET A 412 -0.16 -8.67 39.03
N SER A 413 0.95 -9.43 38.98
CA SER A 413 1.85 -9.39 37.81
C SER A 413 1.26 -10.07 36.57
N THR A 414 0.44 -11.10 36.75
CA THR A 414 -0.22 -11.85 35.66
C THR A 414 -1.36 -11.04 35.02
N VAL A 415 -2.15 -10.31 35.83
CA VAL A 415 -3.26 -9.47 35.36
C VAL A 415 -2.77 -8.27 34.56
N LYS A 416 -1.66 -7.64 34.96
CA LYS A 416 -1.05 -6.51 34.26
C LYS A 416 -0.52 -6.89 32.87
N ASN A 417 0.02 -8.11 32.71
CA ASN A 417 0.50 -8.64 31.43
C ASN A 417 -0.64 -8.98 30.46
N ILE A 418 -1.80 -9.41 30.98
CA ILE A 418 -3.01 -9.70 30.19
C ILE A 418 -3.67 -8.40 29.71
N PHE A 419 -3.81 -7.40 30.58
CA PHE A 419 -4.34 -6.06 30.25
C PHE A 419 -3.49 -5.34 29.18
N GLN A 420 -2.16 -5.45 29.29
CA GLN A 420 -1.22 -4.94 28.28
C GLN A 420 -1.23 -5.72 26.96
N SER A 421 -1.77 -6.94 26.94
CA SER A 421 -1.88 -7.77 25.72
C SER A 421 -3.13 -7.39 24.90
N LEU A 422 -4.20 -7.00 25.58
CA LEU A 422 -5.51 -6.68 24.98
C LEU A 422 -5.53 -5.28 24.35
N THR A 423 -4.98 -4.28 25.03
CA THR A 423 -4.72 -2.93 24.45
C THR A 423 -3.86 -2.97 23.18
N LYS A 424 -2.85 -3.85 23.14
CA LYS A 424 -2.00 -4.06 21.95
C LYS A 424 -2.74 -4.75 20.81
N SER A 425 -3.62 -5.70 21.12
CA SER A 425 -4.43 -6.40 20.13
C SER A 425 -5.43 -5.43 19.50
N CYS A 426 -6.08 -4.59 20.29
CA CYS A 426 -7.02 -3.57 19.82
C CYS A 426 -6.33 -2.52 18.95
N ARG A 427 -5.13 -2.04 19.31
CA ARG A 427 -4.34 -1.16 18.42
C ARG A 427 -4.08 -1.76 17.05
N PHE A 428 -3.67 -3.02 16.99
CA PHE A 428 -3.41 -3.71 15.73
C PHE A 428 -4.67 -3.76 14.85
N MET A 429 -5.79 -4.21 15.40
CA MET A 429 -7.02 -4.38 14.62
C MET A 429 -7.57 -3.04 14.15
N THR A 430 -7.46 -2.02 15.00
CA THR A 430 -7.80 -0.64 14.71
C THR A 430 -6.96 -0.06 13.56
N LYS A 431 -5.62 -0.22 13.59
CA LYS A 431 -4.75 0.16 12.47
C LYS A 431 -5.04 -0.66 11.20
N THR A 432 -5.37 -1.94 11.33
CA THR A 432 -5.72 -2.81 10.19
C THR A 432 -6.99 -2.36 9.51
N ALA A 433 -8.05 -2.10 10.29
CA ALA A 433 -9.31 -1.57 9.79
C ALA A 433 -9.10 -0.21 9.11
N TRP A 434 -8.23 0.62 9.67
CA TRP A 434 -7.85 1.89 9.07
C TRP A 434 -7.15 1.73 7.72
N CYS A 435 -6.15 0.85 7.64
CA CYS A 435 -5.47 0.56 6.38
C CYS A 435 -6.44 -0.07 5.35
N CYS A 436 -7.45 -0.83 5.78
CA CYS A 436 -8.52 -1.34 4.91
C CYS A 436 -9.36 -0.22 4.30
N TYR A 437 -9.71 0.78 5.12
CA TYR A 437 -10.46 1.95 4.69
C TYR A 437 -9.66 2.80 3.69
N LYS A 438 -8.39 3.10 4.00
CA LYS A 438 -7.49 3.85 3.10
C LYS A 438 -7.01 3.04 1.89
N TRP A 439 -7.16 1.71 1.93
CA TRP A 439 -6.52 0.78 1.00
C TRP A 439 -5.00 0.99 0.91
N GLU A 440 -4.35 1.09 2.08
CA GLU A 440 -2.94 1.45 2.21
C GLU A 440 -2.04 0.20 2.27
N TRP A 441 -1.06 0.13 1.36
CA TRP A 441 -0.19 -1.03 1.15
C TRP A 441 1.27 -0.62 1.06
N GLY A 442 2.14 -1.50 1.57
CA GLY A 442 3.57 -1.45 1.27
C GLY A 442 4.27 -0.19 1.79
N THR A 443 3.68 0.45 2.79
CA THR A 443 4.17 1.71 3.37
C THR A 443 5.53 1.48 4.01
N ILE A 444 6.56 2.15 3.49
CA ILE A 444 7.94 2.04 3.94
C ILE A 444 8.61 3.40 3.84
N HIS A 445 9.52 3.73 4.77
CA HIS A 445 10.27 4.99 4.68
C HIS A 445 11.09 5.09 3.39
N ASN A 446 11.00 6.23 2.74
CA ASN A 446 11.72 6.51 1.51
C ASN A 446 13.18 6.84 1.79
N PHE A 447 14.08 5.90 1.46
CA PHE A 447 15.51 6.13 1.62
C PHE A 447 16.05 7.25 0.72
N LEU A 448 15.30 7.67 -0.32
CA LEU A 448 15.65 8.77 -1.23
C LEU A 448 15.11 10.13 -0.78
N TYR A 449 14.49 10.23 0.39
CA TYR A 449 13.90 11.46 0.87
C TYR A 449 14.94 12.59 0.97
N ARG A 450 14.65 13.71 0.30
CA ARG A 450 15.49 14.91 0.17
C ARG A 450 16.89 14.64 -0.41
N HIS A 451 17.11 13.51 -1.08
CA HIS A 451 18.42 13.18 -1.65
C HIS A 451 18.74 14.09 -2.86
N GLY A 452 19.76 14.94 -2.73
CA GLY A 452 20.10 15.95 -3.75
C GLY A 452 20.43 15.39 -5.14
N ALA A 453 21.00 14.19 -5.23
CA ALA A 453 21.31 13.52 -6.50
C ALA A 453 20.08 12.99 -7.27
N ILE A 454 18.90 12.90 -6.64
CA ILE A 454 17.69 12.40 -7.29
C ILE A 454 17.00 13.56 -8.01
N ALA A 455 17.06 13.53 -9.36
CA ALA A 455 16.47 14.56 -10.21
C ALA A 455 14.92 14.58 -10.14
N ASP A 456 14.32 13.42 -9.86
CA ASP A 456 12.87 13.26 -9.78
C ASP A 456 12.32 13.92 -8.51
N LYS A 457 11.65 15.07 -8.68
CA LYS A 457 11.10 15.84 -7.57
C LYS A 457 10.01 15.09 -6.81
N THR A 458 9.22 14.26 -7.48
CA THR A 458 8.17 13.47 -6.85
C THR A 458 8.80 12.42 -5.94
N MET A 459 9.81 11.70 -6.43
CA MET A 459 10.56 10.72 -5.65
C MET A 459 11.24 11.34 -4.43
N ARG A 460 11.94 12.46 -4.58
CA ARG A 460 12.74 13.03 -3.49
C ARG A 460 11.91 13.78 -2.44
N ASN A 461 10.69 14.21 -2.77
CA ASN A 461 9.86 15.01 -1.86
C ASN A 461 8.89 14.19 -1.00
N ARG A 462 8.65 12.91 -1.32
CA ARG A 462 7.80 12.03 -0.50
C ARG A 462 8.61 11.34 0.59
N GLU A 463 8.03 11.22 1.79
CA GLU A 463 8.67 10.58 2.95
C GLU A 463 8.48 9.07 2.99
N LEU A 464 7.45 8.57 2.30
CA LEU A 464 7.05 7.17 2.27
C LEU A 464 7.02 6.66 0.83
N LEU A 465 7.27 5.36 0.69
CA LEU A 465 7.12 4.55 -0.51
C LEU A 465 5.95 3.58 -0.29
N HIS A 466 5.24 3.23 -1.36
CA HIS A 466 4.16 2.24 -1.33
C HIS A 466 4.52 1.08 -2.26
N LEU A 467 5.31 0.13 -1.78
CA LEU A 467 5.79 -0.99 -2.60
C LEU A 467 4.76 -2.12 -2.67
N VAL A 468 4.48 -2.64 -3.86
CA VAL A 468 3.49 -3.71 -4.08
C VAL A 468 4.03 -4.78 -5.01
N ASP A 469 3.31 -5.88 -5.13
CA ASP A 469 3.63 -7.02 -5.96
C ASP A 469 3.88 -6.61 -7.43
N ALA A 470 5.02 -7.04 -7.98
CA ALA A 470 5.38 -6.76 -9.36
C ALA A 470 4.43 -7.40 -10.39
N GLY A 471 3.60 -8.36 -9.96
CA GLY A 471 2.52 -8.94 -10.75
C GLY A 471 1.48 -7.92 -11.23
N PHE A 472 1.36 -6.76 -10.58
CA PHE A 472 0.55 -5.63 -11.07
C PHE A 472 1.15 -4.93 -12.31
N ALA A 473 2.43 -5.17 -12.61
CA ALA A 473 3.12 -4.63 -13.78
C ALA A 473 3.31 -5.71 -14.86
N ILE A 474 4.37 -6.51 -14.74
CA ILE A 474 4.60 -7.70 -15.56
C ILE A 474 4.75 -8.86 -14.59
N ASN A 475 3.95 -9.92 -14.77
CA ASN A 475 3.92 -11.07 -13.86
C ASN A 475 5.19 -11.96 -13.91
N THR A 476 6.35 -11.41 -14.25
CA THR A 476 7.65 -12.10 -14.35
C THR A 476 8.79 -11.06 -14.22
N PRO A 477 9.95 -11.42 -13.65
CA PRO A 477 11.00 -10.45 -13.30
C PRO A 477 11.97 -10.12 -14.44
N TYR A 478 11.55 -10.18 -15.71
CA TYR A 478 12.39 -9.78 -16.85
C TYR A 478 13.02 -8.39 -16.68
N PRO A 479 12.32 -7.35 -16.19
CA PRO A 479 12.92 -6.03 -16.04
C PRO A 479 14.10 -5.98 -15.06
N LEU A 480 14.25 -6.97 -14.18
CA LEU A 480 15.43 -7.12 -13.34
C LEU A 480 16.55 -7.89 -14.04
N VAL A 481 16.28 -8.82 -14.94
CA VAL A 481 17.34 -9.65 -15.56
C VAL A 481 17.88 -9.05 -16.86
N LEU A 482 17.03 -8.37 -17.62
CA LEU A 482 17.36 -7.77 -18.92
C LEU A 482 18.22 -6.48 -18.91
N PRO A 483 18.48 -5.77 -17.79
CA PRO A 483 19.43 -4.67 -17.80
C PRO A 483 20.77 -5.10 -18.43
N PRO A 484 21.31 -4.36 -19.42
CA PRO A 484 22.50 -4.77 -20.17
C PRO A 484 23.73 -5.07 -19.30
N SER A 485 23.79 -4.49 -18.10
CA SER A 485 24.85 -4.74 -17.14
C SER A 485 24.94 -6.21 -16.70
N ARG A 486 23.82 -6.95 -16.69
CA ARG A 486 23.78 -8.38 -16.30
C ARG A 486 24.13 -9.33 -17.44
N LYS A 487 24.13 -8.86 -18.69
CA LYS A 487 24.56 -9.61 -19.88
C LYS A 487 23.94 -11.03 -19.97
N ALA A 488 22.67 -11.19 -19.59
CA ALA A 488 21.98 -12.47 -19.69
C ALA A 488 22.04 -13.00 -21.14
N GLN A 489 22.45 -14.26 -21.31
CA GLN A 489 22.59 -14.92 -22.62
C GLN A 489 21.47 -15.94 -22.86
N LEU A 490 21.08 -16.65 -21.81
CA LEU A 490 19.99 -17.63 -21.82
C LEU A 490 19.06 -17.38 -20.63
N ILE A 491 17.76 -17.33 -20.90
CA ILE A 491 16.72 -17.18 -19.89
C ILE A 491 15.81 -18.41 -19.94
N LEU A 492 15.67 -19.10 -18.81
CA LEU A 492 14.67 -20.14 -18.58
C LEU A 492 13.49 -19.51 -17.84
N SER A 493 12.42 -19.21 -18.57
CA SER A 493 11.23 -18.49 -18.09
C SER A 493 10.10 -19.46 -17.79
N PHE A 494 9.87 -19.74 -16.51
CA PHE A 494 8.78 -20.59 -16.06
C PHE A 494 7.54 -19.76 -15.72
N ASP A 495 6.45 -20.02 -16.44
CA ASP A 495 5.21 -19.27 -16.34
C ASP A 495 4.12 -20.05 -15.62
N PHE A 496 3.72 -19.53 -14.47
CA PHE A 496 2.71 -20.03 -13.57
C PHE A 496 1.45 -19.16 -13.57
N SER A 497 1.20 -18.34 -14.60
CA SER A 497 0.06 -17.41 -14.68
C SER A 497 -1.28 -18.15 -14.79
N ALA A 498 -2.38 -17.50 -14.37
CA ALA A 498 -3.74 -18.09 -14.39
C ALA A 498 -4.48 -17.88 -15.72
N GLY A 499 -4.02 -16.91 -16.52
CA GLY A 499 -4.64 -16.48 -17.77
C GLY A 499 -3.85 -16.96 -18.98
N ASP A 500 -3.68 -16.08 -19.97
CA ASP A 500 -2.89 -16.36 -21.16
C ASP A 500 -1.43 -16.71 -20.75
N PRO A 501 -0.94 -17.92 -21.07
CA PRO A 501 0.41 -18.35 -20.71
C PRO A 501 1.52 -17.57 -21.43
N PHE A 502 1.19 -16.68 -22.37
CA PHE A 502 2.14 -15.82 -23.08
C PHE A 502 1.98 -14.33 -22.77
N GLU A 503 1.10 -13.94 -21.85
CA GLU A 503 0.92 -12.53 -21.45
C GLU A 503 2.22 -11.93 -20.92
N THR A 504 3.00 -12.70 -20.16
CA THR A 504 4.30 -12.28 -19.63
C THR A 504 5.31 -11.98 -20.73
N ILE A 505 5.36 -12.83 -21.77
CA ILE A 505 6.21 -12.64 -22.95
C ILE A 505 5.76 -11.41 -23.74
N ARG A 506 4.45 -11.25 -23.97
CA ARG A 506 3.85 -10.11 -24.67
C ARG A 506 4.17 -8.79 -23.97
N ALA A 507 3.88 -8.71 -22.67
CA ALA A 507 4.12 -7.51 -21.86
C ALA A 507 5.62 -7.18 -21.74
N THR A 508 6.48 -8.20 -21.69
CA THR A 508 7.94 -8.01 -21.69
C THR A 508 8.43 -7.48 -23.03
N ALA A 509 7.97 -8.03 -24.14
CA ALA A 509 8.34 -7.56 -25.47
C ALA A 509 7.92 -6.10 -25.69
N ASP A 510 6.72 -5.71 -25.26
CA ASP A 510 6.25 -4.32 -25.27
C ASP A 510 7.13 -3.40 -24.42
N TYR A 511 7.44 -3.82 -23.18
CA TYR A 511 8.35 -3.08 -22.30
C TYR A 511 9.74 -2.91 -22.93
N CYS A 512 10.31 -3.97 -23.48
CA CYS A 512 11.62 -3.95 -24.12
C CYS A 512 11.63 -3.06 -25.36
N HIS A 513 10.57 -3.09 -26.17
CA HIS A 513 10.40 -2.21 -27.32
C HIS A 513 10.39 -0.73 -26.88
N HIS A 514 9.62 -0.40 -25.85
CA HIS A 514 9.52 0.97 -25.33
C HIS A 514 10.87 1.52 -24.82
N HIS A 515 11.68 0.66 -24.19
CA HIS A 515 12.96 1.05 -23.59
C HIS A 515 14.19 0.73 -24.44
N LYS A 516 13.99 0.28 -25.68
CA LYS A 516 15.08 -0.11 -26.61
C LYS A 516 16.02 -1.17 -26.00
N ILE A 517 15.45 -2.09 -25.23
CA ILE A 517 16.14 -3.25 -24.67
C ILE A 517 16.04 -4.38 -25.69
N ALA A 518 17.16 -5.04 -25.99
CA ALA A 518 17.17 -6.18 -26.90
C ALA A 518 16.41 -7.36 -26.29
N PHE A 519 15.40 -7.86 -27.02
CA PHE A 519 14.57 -8.99 -26.62
C PHE A 519 14.07 -9.72 -27.89
N PRO A 520 13.82 -11.04 -27.85
CA PRO A 520 13.26 -11.76 -29.00
C PRO A 520 11.99 -11.10 -29.54
N ALA A 521 11.89 -10.98 -30.86
CA ALA A 521 10.68 -10.49 -31.51
C ALA A 521 9.54 -11.49 -31.32
N VAL A 522 8.34 -10.99 -31.06
CA VAL A 522 7.15 -11.82 -30.86
C VAL A 522 5.99 -11.31 -31.71
N GLU A 523 5.32 -12.23 -32.40
CA GLU A 523 4.16 -11.93 -33.22
C GLU A 523 2.87 -12.31 -32.50
N GLU A 524 1.93 -11.38 -32.37
CA GLU A 524 0.69 -11.59 -31.62
C GLU A 524 -0.15 -12.76 -32.16
N ALA A 525 -0.17 -12.95 -33.49
CA ALA A 525 -0.90 -14.05 -34.11
C ALA A 525 -0.31 -15.42 -33.73
N MET A 526 1.01 -15.50 -33.57
CA MET A 526 1.71 -16.70 -33.14
C MET A 526 1.42 -17.00 -31.67
N LEU A 527 1.52 -16.01 -30.79
CA LEU A 527 1.23 -16.18 -29.36
C LEU A 527 -0.21 -16.63 -29.13
N LYS A 528 -1.20 -16.01 -29.80
CA LYS A 528 -2.61 -16.44 -29.74
C LYS A 528 -2.84 -17.87 -30.21
N LYS A 529 -2.05 -18.34 -31.18
CA LYS A 529 -2.12 -19.73 -31.67
C LYS A 529 -1.58 -20.69 -30.62
N TRP A 530 -0.42 -20.39 -30.04
CA TRP A 530 0.21 -21.21 -29.01
C TRP A 530 -0.61 -21.26 -27.71
N ALA A 531 -1.25 -20.15 -27.32
CA ALA A 531 -2.06 -20.07 -26.11
C ALA A 531 -3.26 -21.05 -26.09
N LYS A 532 -3.78 -21.48 -27.25
CA LYS A 532 -4.93 -22.41 -27.32
C LYS A 532 -4.59 -23.82 -26.85
N ALA A 533 -3.37 -24.27 -27.10
CA ALA A 533 -2.90 -25.61 -26.78
C ALA A 533 -1.37 -25.56 -26.58
N PRO A 534 -0.91 -25.01 -25.45
CA PRO A 534 0.51 -24.74 -25.26
C PRO A 534 1.34 -26.04 -25.21
N ASP A 535 2.42 -26.10 -25.99
CA ASP A 535 3.56 -27.00 -25.79
C ASP A 535 4.27 -26.74 -24.44
N SER A 536 5.05 -27.70 -23.97
CA SER A 536 5.80 -27.61 -22.71
C SER A 536 6.98 -26.63 -22.74
N CYS A 537 7.49 -26.27 -23.92
CA CYS A 537 8.57 -25.31 -24.08
C CYS A 537 8.54 -24.60 -25.43
N TYR A 538 8.92 -23.32 -25.44
CA TYR A 538 9.11 -22.50 -26.61
C TYR A 538 10.46 -21.80 -26.57
N VAL A 539 11.24 -21.88 -27.64
CA VAL A 539 12.53 -21.20 -27.74
C VAL A 539 12.40 -19.96 -28.64
N LEU A 540 12.50 -18.79 -28.04
CA LEU A 540 12.41 -17.49 -28.69
C LEU A 540 13.81 -16.92 -28.89
N ARG A 541 14.10 -16.43 -30.10
CA ARG A 541 15.39 -15.83 -30.48
C ARG A 541 15.17 -14.48 -31.15
N GLY A 542 16.09 -13.56 -30.91
CA GLY A 542 16.21 -12.31 -31.64
C GLY A 542 17.63 -12.15 -32.21
N ASP A 543 17.83 -11.13 -33.05
CA ASP A 543 19.14 -10.80 -33.62
C ASP A 543 20.15 -10.33 -32.56
N ALA A 544 19.64 -9.78 -31.45
CA ALA A 544 20.40 -9.33 -30.30
C ALA A 544 19.61 -9.60 -29.01
N GLY A 545 20.33 -9.73 -27.88
CA GLY A 545 19.75 -10.02 -26.57
C GLY A 545 19.78 -11.51 -26.20
N PRO A 546 19.13 -11.89 -25.09
CA PRO A 546 19.13 -13.28 -24.63
C PRO A 546 18.24 -14.18 -25.50
N VAL A 547 18.61 -15.46 -25.56
CA VAL A 547 17.68 -16.53 -25.94
C VAL A 547 16.72 -16.77 -24.79
N VAL A 548 15.43 -16.88 -25.07
CA VAL A 548 14.40 -17.13 -24.05
C VAL A 548 13.77 -18.49 -24.30
N MET A 549 13.91 -19.41 -23.34
CA MET A 549 13.12 -20.64 -23.26
C MET A 549 11.92 -20.38 -22.34
N HIS A 550 10.71 -20.45 -22.87
CA HIS A 550 9.47 -20.19 -22.13
C HIS A 550 8.72 -21.49 -21.85
N PHE A 551 8.36 -21.71 -20.59
CA PHE A 551 7.76 -22.95 -20.09
C PHE A 551 6.40 -22.67 -19.43
N PRO A 552 5.28 -22.87 -20.15
CA PRO A 552 3.95 -22.81 -19.56
C PRO A 552 3.73 -23.97 -18.55
N LEU A 553 3.24 -23.65 -17.35
CA LEU A 553 2.97 -24.63 -16.30
C LEU A 553 1.99 -25.72 -16.75
N PHE A 554 0.85 -25.31 -17.30
CA PHE A 554 -0.13 -26.23 -17.86
C PHE A 554 0.04 -26.26 -19.37
N ASN A 555 0.44 -27.42 -19.87
CA ASN A 555 0.76 -27.65 -21.27
C ASN A 555 0.30 -29.03 -21.71
N LYS A 556 0.15 -29.22 -23.03
CA LYS A 556 -0.40 -30.45 -23.60
C LYS A 556 0.49 -31.68 -23.38
N ASP A 557 1.81 -31.49 -23.25
CA ASP A 557 2.75 -32.60 -23.17
C ASP A 557 2.72 -33.28 -21.79
N THR A 558 2.46 -32.52 -20.72
CA THR A 558 2.31 -33.07 -19.36
C THR A 558 0.86 -33.27 -18.94
N CYS A 559 -0.05 -32.38 -19.34
CA CYS A 559 -1.45 -32.38 -18.92
C CYS A 559 -2.40 -33.11 -19.88
N GLY A 560 -1.99 -33.38 -21.13
CA GLY A 560 -2.89 -33.85 -22.17
C GLY A 560 -4.03 -32.86 -22.43
N ASP A 561 -5.25 -33.36 -22.58
CA ASP A 561 -6.44 -32.53 -22.81
C ASP A 561 -6.96 -31.85 -21.53
N GLY A 562 -6.45 -32.22 -20.35
CA GLY A 562 -6.95 -31.79 -19.03
C GLY A 562 -6.49 -30.40 -18.56
N ILE A 563 -6.07 -29.51 -19.47
CA ILE A 563 -5.48 -28.21 -19.12
C ILE A 563 -6.49 -27.32 -18.39
N GLN A 564 -7.74 -27.25 -18.88
CA GLN A 564 -8.75 -26.35 -18.34
C GLN A 564 -9.18 -26.76 -16.92
N GLU A 565 -9.27 -28.07 -16.68
CA GLU A 565 -9.56 -28.63 -15.35
C GLU A 565 -8.45 -28.26 -14.37
N LEU A 566 -7.18 -28.40 -14.75
CA LEU A 566 -6.04 -28.07 -13.90
C LEU A 566 -5.94 -26.55 -13.65
N VAL A 567 -6.18 -25.72 -14.66
CA VAL A 567 -6.22 -24.25 -14.50
C VAL A 567 -7.28 -23.85 -13.48
N SER A 568 -8.48 -24.43 -13.56
CA SER A 568 -9.56 -24.22 -12.60
C SER A 568 -9.22 -24.77 -11.21
N GLU A 569 -8.62 -25.96 -11.15
CA GLU A 569 -8.23 -26.63 -9.91
C GLU A 569 -7.15 -25.88 -9.14
N TYR A 570 -6.18 -25.30 -9.84
CA TYR A 570 -5.04 -24.60 -9.26
C TYR A 570 -5.17 -23.08 -9.36
N GLY A 571 -6.39 -22.53 -9.31
CA GLY A 571 -6.65 -21.08 -9.38
C GLY A 571 -5.79 -20.22 -8.43
N THR A 572 -5.54 -18.97 -8.84
CA THR A 572 -4.60 -18.04 -8.18
C THR A 572 -5.08 -17.52 -6.82
N ILE A 573 -6.38 -17.23 -6.72
CA ILE A 573 -7.02 -16.76 -5.49
C ILE A 573 -7.81 -17.94 -4.93
N LYS A 574 -7.12 -18.82 -4.19
CA LYS A 574 -7.74 -19.93 -3.48
C LYS A 574 -7.34 -19.89 -2.02
N LEU A 575 -8.32 -20.07 -1.13
CA LEU A 575 -8.09 -20.17 0.30
C LEU A 575 -7.10 -21.32 0.58
N ALA A 576 -6.14 -21.07 1.47
CA ALA A 576 -5.12 -22.04 1.93
C ALA A 576 -5.65 -23.44 2.24
N ASN A 577 -6.91 -23.54 2.68
CA ASN A 577 -7.56 -24.79 3.09
C ASN A 577 -7.99 -25.68 1.91
N THR A 578 -7.93 -25.17 0.66
CA THR A 578 -8.34 -25.90 -0.55
C THR A 578 -7.23 -26.73 -1.17
N TYR A 579 -5.97 -26.45 -0.83
CA TYR A 579 -4.82 -27.25 -1.23
C TYR A 579 -4.59 -28.36 -0.19
N THR A 580 -4.90 -29.60 -0.57
CA THR A 580 -4.56 -30.80 0.19
C THR A 580 -3.12 -31.21 -0.08
N LEU A 581 -2.53 -32.04 0.79
CA LEU A 581 -1.21 -32.65 0.53
C LEU A 581 -1.15 -33.33 -0.86
N GLU A 582 -2.23 -34.01 -1.24
CA GLU A 582 -2.34 -34.67 -2.54
C GLU A 582 -2.21 -33.65 -3.69
N LYS A 583 -2.96 -32.54 -3.66
CA LYS A 583 -2.86 -31.48 -4.68
C LYS A 583 -1.50 -30.81 -4.71
N VAL A 584 -0.90 -30.58 -3.54
CA VAL A 584 0.46 -30.03 -3.45
C VAL A 584 1.44 -30.99 -4.12
N THR A 585 1.34 -32.29 -3.84
CA THR A 585 2.22 -33.31 -4.41
C THR A 585 2.01 -33.45 -5.92
N GLN A 586 0.76 -33.44 -6.40
CA GLN A 586 0.43 -33.50 -7.82
C GLN A 586 0.99 -32.31 -8.60
N LEU A 587 0.80 -31.09 -8.09
CA LEU A 587 1.31 -29.88 -8.76
C LEU A 587 2.84 -29.82 -8.75
N LEU A 588 3.46 -30.24 -7.64
CA LEU A 588 4.91 -30.33 -7.53
C LEU A 588 5.48 -31.30 -8.57
N GLU A 589 4.94 -32.52 -8.64
CA GLU A 589 5.37 -33.53 -9.62
C GLU A 589 5.07 -33.13 -11.07
N LEU A 590 3.95 -32.45 -11.32
CA LEU A 590 3.64 -31.90 -12.64
C LEU A 590 4.73 -30.91 -13.08
N SER A 591 5.12 -30.01 -12.19
CA SER A 591 6.15 -29.01 -12.45
C SER A 591 7.53 -29.64 -12.67
N LYS A 592 7.89 -30.65 -11.87
CA LYS A 592 9.08 -31.47 -12.09
C LYS A 592 9.09 -32.12 -13.47
N LYS A 593 7.97 -32.75 -13.86
CA LYS A 593 7.82 -33.40 -15.16
C LYS A 593 8.00 -32.40 -16.33
N ASN A 594 7.51 -31.17 -16.21
CA ASN A 594 7.71 -30.13 -17.24
C ASN A 594 9.20 -29.86 -17.50
N VAL A 595 10.01 -29.75 -16.45
CA VAL A 595 11.47 -29.57 -16.57
C VAL A 595 12.11 -30.81 -17.16
N ARG A 596 11.79 -31.99 -16.61
CA ARG A 596 12.37 -33.28 -17.02
C ARG A 596 12.17 -33.56 -18.51
N LEU A 597 10.97 -33.31 -19.04
CA LEU A 597 10.66 -33.48 -20.46
C LEU A 597 11.51 -32.60 -21.38
N ASN A 598 11.96 -31.44 -20.89
CA ASN A 598 12.70 -30.46 -21.68
C ASN A 598 14.21 -30.44 -21.39
N THR A 599 14.72 -31.41 -20.63
CA THR A 599 16.14 -31.50 -20.23
C THR A 599 17.09 -31.43 -21.42
N GLU A 600 16.85 -32.21 -22.47
CA GLU A 600 17.70 -32.21 -23.66
C GLU A 600 17.72 -30.85 -24.36
N CYS A 601 16.55 -30.20 -24.47
CA CYS A 601 16.44 -28.87 -25.07
C CYS A 601 17.19 -27.82 -24.24
N ILE A 602 17.08 -27.89 -22.90
CA ILE A 602 17.81 -26.99 -21.99
C ILE A 602 19.31 -27.17 -22.16
N LEU A 603 19.81 -28.42 -22.16
CA LEU A 603 21.23 -28.73 -22.36
C LEU A 603 21.75 -28.21 -23.71
N GLN A 604 20.96 -28.37 -24.78
CA GLN A 604 21.32 -27.84 -26.10
C GLN A 604 21.43 -26.31 -26.12
N GLU A 605 20.52 -25.60 -25.45
CA GLU A 605 20.60 -24.13 -25.36
C GLU A 605 21.72 -23.65 -24.43
N MET A 606 22.01 -24.38 -23.34
CA MET A 606 23.18 -24.11 -22.51
C MET A 606 24.48 -24.28 -23.30
N GLN A 607 24.60 -25.35 -24.11
CA GLN A 607 25.76 -25.58 -24.99
C GLN A 607 25.93 -24.44 -25.99
N LYS A 608 24.83 -23.96 -26.60
CA LYS A 608 24.87 -22.82 -27.54
C LYS A 608 25.29 -21.53 -26.85
N ALA A 609 24.77 -21.25 -25.66
CA ALA A 609 25.15 -20.09 -24.87
C ALA A 609 26.63 -20.14 -24.47
N ALA A 610 27.13 -21.30 -24.01
CA ALA A 610 28.53 -21.52 -23.68
C ALA A 610 29.48 -21.33 -24.89
N SER A 611 29.00 -21.64 -26.09
CA SER A 611 29.79 -21.53 -27.33
C SER A 611 29.72 -20.14 -27.98
N ALA A 612 28.84 -19.26 -27.50
CA ALA A 612 28.64 -17.93 -28.07
C ALA A 612 29.80 -16.99 -27.66
N LYS A 613 30.70 -16.69 -28.60
CA LYS A 613 31.80 -15.74 -28.40
C LYS A 613 31.30 -14.29 -28.38
N GLU A 614 30.83 -13.83 -27.22
CA GLU A 614 30.19 -12.52 -26.97
C GLU A 614 29.05 -12.12 -27.94
N PRO A 615 28.01 -11.40 -27.50
CA PRO A 615 27.12 -10.72 -28.43
C PRO A 615 27.95 -9.71 -29.26
N PRO A 616 27.68 -9.51 -30.56
CA PRO A 616 28.49 -8.64 -31.41
C PRO A 616 28.64 -7.25 -30.79
N ALA A 617 29.88 -6.92 -30.43
CA ALA A 617 30.26 -5.62 -29.90
C ALA A 617 30.02 -4.53 -30.95
N ARG A 618 28.84 -3.90 -30.91
CA ARG A 618 28.60 -2.54 -31.44
C ARG A 618 27.68 -1.77 -30.50
N LEU A 619 28.23 -1.37 -29.35
CA LEU A 619 27.84 -0.15 -28.64
C LEU A 619 28.99 0.22 -27.67
N ARG A 620 30.13 0.61 -28.26
CA ARG A 620 31.05 1.52 -27.55
C ARG A 620 30.47 2.93 -27.65
N SER A 621 30.53 3.62 -26.51
CA SER A 621 30.21 5.04 -26.25
C SER A 621 28.76 5.49 -26.48
N TYR A 622 27.98 5.52 -25.41
CA TYR A 622 27.22 6.72 -25.00
C TYR A 622 27.08 6.71 -23.47
N CYS A 623 28.18 7.03 -22.78
CA CYS A 623 28.08 7.66 -21.46
C CYS A 623 28.02 9.17 -21.68
N MET A 624 27.11 9.79 -20.95
CA MET A 624 26.77 11.22 -20.81
C MET A 624 27.70 12.25 -21.45
N GLU A 625 27.13 13.07 -22.33
CA GLU A 625 27.32 14.53 -22.40
C GLU A 625 26.34 15.11 -23.44
N GLY A 626 25.71 16.25 -23.14
CA GLY A 626 25.06 17.08 -24.16
C GLY A 626 23.60 17.46 -23.92
N VAL A 627 23.42 18.54 -23.15
CA VAL A 627 22.35 19.52 -23.38
C VAL A 627 22.35 19.91 -24.87
N MET A 628 21.18 19.95 -25.53
CA MET A 628 20.74 21.01 -26.47
C MET A 628 19.51 20.60 -27.30
N ARG A 629 18.46 21.43 -27.17
CA ARG A 629 17.64 22.04 -28.23
C ARG A 629 17.16 21.17 -29.40
N HIS A 630 15.83 21.00 -29.44
CA HIS A 630 15.08 20.73 -30.66
C HIS A 630 15.30 21.82 -31.72
N PRO A 631 15.57 21.47 -32.99
CA PRO A 631 15.16 22.27 -34.13
C PRO A 631 13.80 21.79 -34.65
N LEU A 632 12.93 22.77 -34.86
CA LEU A 632 11.63 22.71 -35.50
C LEU A 632 11.73 22.14 -36.92
N VAL A 633 10.90 21.16 -37.24
CA VAL A 633 10.58 20.78 -38.62
C VAL A 633 9.25 21.43 -38.99
N LYS A 634 9.33 22.37 -39.93
CA LYS A 634 8.20 22.97 -40.66
C LYS A 634 7.48 21.90 -41.49
N VAL A 635 6.15 21.85 -41.38
CA VAL A 635 5.29 21.31 -42.44
C VAL A 635 4.24 22.38 -42.76
N ALA A 636 4.21 22.77 -44.03
CA ALA A 636 3.19 23.61 -44.66
C ALA A 636 1.81 22.94 -44.54
N GLY A 637 0.71 23.61 -44.21
CA GLY A 637 0.15 24.75 -44.92
C GLY A 637 -1.03 24.26 -45.76
N VAL A 638 -2.23 24.24 -45.17
CA VAL A 638 -3.53 24.28 -45.88
C VAL A 638 -4.48 25.15 -45.05
N VAL A 639 -5.04 26.16 -45.70
CA VAL A 639 -5.98 27.17 -45.18
C VAL A 639 -7.39 26.77 -45.57
N VAL A 640 -8.35 26.86 -44.64
CA VAL A 640 -9.76 27.18 -44.92
C VAL A 640 -10.34 27.99 -43.74
N GLU A 641 -10.65 29.27 -44.00
CA GLU A 641 -11.60 30.17 -43.29
C GLU A 641 -12.98 30.01 -43.97
N ASP A 642 -14.18 30.31 -43.44
CA ASP A 642 -14.76 30.72 -42.15
C ASP A 642 -16.31 30.83 -42.38
N LYS A 643 -17.10 30.89 -41.30
CA LYS A 643 -18.49 31.43 -41.16
C LYS A 643 -19.69 30.54 -41.53
N THR A 644 -20.83 30.50 -40.81
CA THR A 644 -21.33 30.98 -39.50
C THR A 644 -22.74 30.37 -39.29
N GLU A 645 -23.26 30.50 -38.06
CA GLU A 645 -24.68 30.40 -37.62
C GLU A 645 -25.21 29.02 -37.19
N ASP A 646 -25.14 28.75 -35.88
CA ASP A 646 -26.32 28.40 -35.07
C ASP A 646 -26.12 28.86 -33.61
N VAL A 647 -27.17 29.46 -33.04
CA VAL A 647 -27.18 30.27 -31.81
C VAL A 647 -27.92 29.50 -30.70
N VAL A 648 -27.10 29.02 -29.75
CA VAL A 648 -27.25 28.89 -28.28
C VAL A 648 -28.53 28.27 -27.67
N GLU A 649 -28.42 26.99 -27.33
CA GLU A 649 -28.57 26.47 -25.96
C GLU A 649 -27.45 25.42 -25.76
N ASP A 650 -26.31 25.84 -25.18
CA ASP A 650 -25.28 24.99 -24.54
C ASP A 650 -23.93 25.72 -24.54
N VAL A 651 -23.72 26.64 -23.59
CA VAL A 651 -22.37 27.12 -23.25
C VAL A 651 -22.28 27.38 -21.75
N VAL A 652 -22.26 26.33 -20.92
CA VAL A 652 -21.61 26.39 -19.59
C VAL A 652 -21.12 24.99 -19.13
N GLU A 653 -20.35 24.27 -19.94
CA GLU A 653 -19.58 23.11 -19.42
C GLU A 653 -18.06 23.22 -19.58
N ASP A 654 -17.54 24.22 -20.30
CA ASP A 654 -16.17 24.15 -20.82
C ASP A 654 -15.05 24.76 -19.94
N VAL A 655 -15.30 24.97 -18.64
CA VAL A 655 -14.24 25.40 -17.68
C VAL A 655 -13.92 24.30 -16.66
N ALA A 656 -14.64 23.18 -16.67
CA ALA A 656 -14.53 22.14 -15.65
C ALA A 656 -13.85 20.82 -16.10
N GLU A 657 -13.39 20.69 -17.34
CA GLU A 657 -12.79 19.43 -17.83
C GLU A 657 -11.32 19.22 -17.45
N GLY A 658 -10.69 20.15 -16.72
CA GLY A 658 -9.26 20.08 -16.39
C GLY A 658 -8.89 19.71 -14.95
N VAL A 659 -9.85 19.33 -14.08
CA VAL A 659 -9.57 19.16 -12.64
C VAL A 659 -10.20 17.90 -12.07
N THR A 660 -9.58 16.76 -12.32
CA THR A 660 -9.73 15.57 -11.49
C THR A 660 -8.64 15.59 -10.41
N GLY A 661 -9.02 15.90 -9.17
CA GLY A 661 -8.23 15.58 -7.97
C GLY A 661 -7.46 16.71 -7.24
N SER A 662 -7.57 17.99 -7.60
CA SER A 662 -6.91 19.08 -6.84
C SER A 662 -7.87 19.86 -5.94
N ARG A 663 -7.46 20.19 -4.70
CA ARG A 663 -8.19 21.08 -3.78
C ARG A 663 -8.21 22.50 -4.33
N ALA A 664 -9.13 22.74 -5.25
CA ALA A 664 -9.30 23.98 -5.99
C ALA A 664 -10.70 24.54 -5.80
N VAL A 665 -10.81 25.86 -5.95
CA VAL A 665 -12.07 26.59 -5.97
C VAL A 665 -12.18 27.44 -7.23
N SER A 666 -13.36 27.39 -7.87
CA SER A 666 -13.76 28.32 -8.92
C SER A 666 -14.74 29.33 -8.35
N ILE A 667 -14.48 30.62 -8.58
CA ILE A 667 -15.33 31.72 -8.11
C ILE A 667 -15.84 32.47 -9.34
N GLU A 668 -17.15 32.66 -9.40
CA GLU A 668 -17.86 33.37 -10.46
C GLU A 668 -18.70 34.47 -9.81
N ILE A 669 -18.59 35.71 -10.29
CA ILE A 669 -19.23 36.88 -9.69
C ILE A 669 -20.00 37.63 -10.76
N THR A 670 -21.31 37.72 -10.60
CA THR A 670 -22.22 38.48 -11.45
C THR A 670 -22.62 39.77 -10.74
N ASN A 671 -22.25 40.91 -11.33
CA ASN A 671 -22.58 42.23 -10.80
C ASN A 671 -23.86 42.77 -11.45
N ASN A 672 -24.99 42.70 -10.75
CA ASN A 672 -26.27 43.24 -11.21
C ASN A 672 -26.54 44.68 -10.74
N THR A 673 -25.56 45.34 -10.14
CA THR A 673 -25.66 46.74 -9.69
C THR A 673 -25.29 47.72 -10.81
N ASP A 674 -25.45 49.02 -10.55
CA ASP A 674 -24.97 50.11 -11.43
C ASP A 674 -23.57 50.58 -11.04
N GLU A 675 -22.92 49.92 -10.08
CA GLU A 675 -21.61 50.26 -9.57
C GLU A 675 -20.53 49.38 -10.23
N THR A 676 -19.37 49.97 -10.50
CA THR A 676 -18.19 49.21 -10.93
C THR A 676 -17.34 48.91 -9.71
N PHE A 677 -16.99 47.63 -9.50
CA PHE A 677 -15.98 47.26 -8.51
C PHE A 677 -14.63 47.07 -9.19
N THR A 678 -13.57 47.61 -8.61
CA THR A 678 -12.23 47.60 -9.20
C THR A 678 -11.19 47.06 -8.23
N ASP A 679 -9.96 46.92 -8.71
CA ASP A 679 -8.76 46.70 -7.91
C ASP A 679 -8.88 45.50 -6.95
N PRO A 680 -9.11 44.28 -7.50
CA PRO A 680 -9.21 43.09 -6.68
C PRO A 680 -7.92 42.86 -5.91
N VAL A 681 -8.05 42.73 -4.59
CA VAL A 681 -6.95 42.33 -3.70
C VAL A 681 -7.32 41.01 -3.06
N PHE A 682 -6.36 40.11 -2.93
CA PHE A 682 -6.59 38.81 -2.31
C PHE A 682 -5.45 38.42 -1.37
N TYR A 683 -5.82 37.65 -0.35
CA TYR A 683 -4.92 37.01 0.59
C TYR A 683 -5.14 35.50 0.52
N CYS A 684 -4.07 34.73 0.35
CA CYS A 684 -4.11 33.27 0.43
C CYS A 684 -3.35 32.84 1.68
N GLN A 685 -4.07 32.31 2.69
CA GLN A 685 -3.43 31.63 3.82
C GLN A 685 -2.76 30.32 3.35
N SER A 686 -3.37 29.64 2.36
CA SER A 686 -2.78 28.48 1.69
C SER A 686 -3.24 28.38 0.22
N GLY A 687 -2.35 27.88 -0.64
CA GLY A 687 -2.58 27.83 -2.09
C GLY A 687 -2.18 29.12 -2.82
N HIS A 688 -2.63 29.26 -4.07
CA HIS A 688 -2.37 30.43 -4.92
C HIS A 688 -3.47 30.60 -5.98
N ALA A 689 -3.57 31.80 -6.56
CA ALA A 689 -4.44 32.05 -7.71
C ALA A 689 -3.90 31.29 -8.93
N ARG A 690 -4.74 30.43 -9.52
CA ARG A 690 -4.45 29.75 -10.80
C ARG A 690 -4.87 30.65 -11.96
N GLU A 691 -6.08 31.21 -11.87
CA GLU A 691 -6.57 32.26 -12.75
C GLU A 691 -6.81 33.50 -11.90
N ALA A 692 -6.08 34.57 -12.20
CA ALA A 692 -6.15 35.79 -11.41
C ALA A 692 -7.53 36.47 -11.54
N PRO A 693 -8.04 37.10 -10.46
CA PRO A 693 -9.26 37.90 -10.52
C PRO A 693 -9.14 39.04 -11.56
N PRO A 694 -10.11 39.21 -12.46
CA PRO A 694 -10.10 40.31 -13.42
C PRO A 694 -10.10 41.69 -12.74
N PRO A 695 -9.35 42.69 -13.25
CA PRO A 695 -9.14 43.96 -12.55
C PRO A 695 -10.39 44.83 -12.40
N VAL A 696 -11.44 44.57 -13.20
CA VAL A 696 -12.68 45.34 -13.23
C VAL A 696 -13.88 44.40 -13.28
N LEU A 697 -14.82 44.60 -12.36
CA LEU A 697 -16.14 43.99 -12.33
C LEU A 697 -17.20 45.05 -12.66
N ALA A 698 -17.49 45.19 -13.95
CA ALA A 698 -18.41 46.19 -14.48
C ALA A 698 -19.90 45.87 -14.19
N PRO A 699 -20.78 46.88 -14.20
CA PRO A 699 -22.23 46.68 -14.14
C PRO A 699 -22.71 45.69 -15.20
N LYS A 700 -23.63 44.79 -14.81
CA LYS A 700 -24.26 43.76 -15.66
C LYS A 700 -23.30 42.76 -16.29
N HIS A 701 -22.10 42.61 -15.74
CA HIS A 701 -21.11 41.64 -16.21
C HIS A 701 -20.86 40.54 -15.19
N THR A 702 -20.39 39.40 -15.69
CA THR A 702 -19.93 38.26 -14.91
C THR A 702 -18.43 38.07 -15.12
N VAL A 703 -17.69 37.85 -14.03
CA VAL A 703 -16.26 37.54 -14.05
C VAL A 703 -15.99 36.22 -13.34
N SER A 704 -14.93 35.52 -13.73
CA SER A 704 -14.51 34.28 -13.09
C SER A 704 -13.02 34.30 -12.73
N CYS A 705 -12.67 33.58 -11.68
CA CYS A 705 -11.29 33.33 -11.27
C CYS A 705 -11.20 32.00 -10.52
N SER A 706 -9.97 31.50 -10.32
CA SER A 706 -9.77 30.23 -9.62
C SER A 706 -8.53 30.22 -8.74
N PHE A 707 -8.62 29.49 -7.63
CA PHE A 707 -7.54 29.31 -6.67
C PHE A 707 -7.33 27.82 -6.44
N THR A 708 -6.07 27.41 -6.28
CA THR A 708 -5.72 26.00 -6.10
C THR A 708 -4.62 25.83 -5.06
N LYS A 709 -4.55 24.64 -4.47
CA LYS A 709 -3.46 24.28 -3.57
C LYS A 709 -2.10 24.40 -4.26
N ALA A 710 -1.05 24.63 -3.48
CA ALA A 710 0.30 24.53 -4.01
C ALA A 710 0.62 23.07 -4.38
N SER A 711 1.39 22.87 -5.45
CA SER A 711 1.88 21.54 -5.81
C SER A 711 2.70 20.97 -4.65
N ALA A 712 2.43 19.72 -4.27
CA ALA A 712 3.04 19.04 -3.12
C ALA A 712 2.78 19.61 -1.70
N SER A 713 1.87 20.59 -1.51
CA SER A 713 1.44 20.97 -0.15
C SER A 713 0.34 20.04 0.40
N PHE A 714 0.46 19.70 1.68
CA PHE A 714 -0.58 19.07 2.52
C PHE A 714 -1.56 20.09 3.12
N GLN A 715 -1.46 21.34 2.71
CA GLN A 715 -2.46 22.38 2.96
C GLN A 715 -3.36 22.52 1.74
N GLY A 716 -4.63 22.83 1.98
CA GLY A 716 -5.65 23.00 0.96
C GLY A 716 -5.52 24.32 0.20
N SER A 717 -6.64 24.90 -0.23
CA SER A 717 -6.69 26.25 -0.78
C SER A 717 -7.62 27.10 0.08
N ALA A 718 -7.07 28.09 0.77
CA ALA A 718 -7.84 28.98 1.65
C ALA A 718 -7.40 30.43 1.48
N GLY A 719 -8.36 31.33 1.34
CA GLY A 719 -8.11 32.74 1.10
C GLY A 719 -9.33 33.64 1.13
N LEU A 720 -9.07 34.94 1.03
CA LEU A 720 -10.04 36.03 0.96
C LEU A 720 -9.79 36.83 -0.32
N LEU A 721 -10.83 37.02 -1.14
CA LEU A 721 -10.83 37.91 -2.29
C LEU A 721 -11.70 39.14 -2.00
N VAL A 722 -11.19 40.34 -2.25
CA VAL A 722 -11.91 41.60 -2.04
C VAL A 722 -11.90 42.46 -3.28
N TYR A 723 -13.06 42.88 -3.74
CA TYR A 723 -13.26 43.87 -4.80
C TYR A 723 -13.68 45.22 -4.21
N GLN A 724 -13.08 46.31 -4.69
CA GLN A 724 -13.29 47.63 -4.11
C GLN A 724 -14.44 48.38 -4.81
N GLY A 725 -15.50 48.70 -4.05
CA GLY A 725 -16.54 49.64 -4.48
C GLY A 725 -16.35 51.05 -3.89
N ARG A 726 -17.22 51.99 -4.28
CA ARG A 726 -17.26 53.40 -3.87
C ARG A 726 -17.61 53.60 -2.40
N ALA A 727 -18.55 52.80 -1.88
CA ALA A 727 -19.04 52.92 -0.50
C ALA A 727 -18.95 51.61 0.30
N ALA A 728 -18.84 50.48 -0.39
CA ALA A 728 -18.83 49.15 0.18
C ALA A 728 -17.92 48.24 -0.64
N HIS A 729 -17.10 47.43 0.02
CA HIS A 729 -16.20 46.48 -0.65
C HIS A 729 -16.76 45.06 -0.53
N LEU A 730 -16.73 44.31 -1.64
CA LEU A 730 -17.22 42.93 -1.72
C LEU A 730 -16.12 41.98 -1.26
N ALA A 731 -16.34 41.22 -0.20
CA ALA A 731 -15.38 40.25 0.33
C ALA A 731 -15.91 38.81 0.25
N LEU A 732 -15.10 37.93 -0.34
CA LEU A 732 -15.44 36.55 -0.67
C LEU A 732 -14.38 35.61 -0.10
N LEU A 733 -14.76 34.83 0.91
CA LEU A 733 -13.88 33.88 1.57
C LEU A 733 -14.14 32.46 1.08
N PHE A 734 -13.06 31.70 0.91
CA PHE A 734 -13.09 30.27 0.65
C PHE A 734 -12.02 29.57 1.50
N SER A 735 -12.35 28.38 1.98
CA SER A 735 -11.42 27.47 2.66
C SER A 735 -11.75 26.04 2.24
N ILE A 736 -10.92 25.49 1.35
CA ILE A 736 -11.03 24.14 0.81
C ILE A 736 -9.88 23.31 1.39
N PRO A 737 -10.07 22.64 2.54
CA PRO A 737 -8.95 22.03 3.26
C PRO A 737 -8.38 20.82 2.52
N PHE A 738 -7.12 20.48 2.80
CA PHE A 738 -6.47 19.32 2.19
C PHE A 738 -7.18 18.02 2.56
N SER A 739 -7.55 17.91 3.83
CA SER A 739 -8.35 16.81 4.34
C SER A 739 -9.71 17.33 4.76
N TYR A 740 -10.77 16.89 4.09
CA TYR A 740 -12.16 17.15 4.52
C TYR A 740 -12.49 16.45 5.84
N ALA A 741 -11.55 15.63 6.34
CA ALA A 741 -11.54 14.94 7.63
C ALA A 741 -11.40 15.78 8.86
N LEU A 742 -10.50 16.74 8.77
CA LEU A 742 -10.08 17.49 9.92
C LEU A 742 -10.76 18.85 9.92
N HIS A 743 -11.21 19.31 8.75
CA HIS A 743 -11.75 20.64 8.54
C HIS A 743 -12.84 20.61 7.47
N SER A 744 -13.94 21.32 7.70
CA SER A 744 -15.02 21.47 6.72
C SER A 744 -14.65 22.45 5.61
N ILE A 745 -15.26 22.29 4.43
CA ILE A 745 -15.20 23.33 3.40
C ILE A 745 -15.98 24.54 3.91
N GLU A 746 -15.36 25.71 3.96
CA GLU A 746 -16.03 26.94 4.38
C GLU A 746 -16.06 27.97 3.26
N PHE A 747 -17.22 28.60 3.11
CA PHE A 747 -17.41 29.79 2.28
C PHE A 747 -18.02 30.90 3.12
N ALA A 748 -17.63 32.14 2.84
CA ALA A 748 -18.33 33.30 3.39
C ALA A 748 -18.41 34.43 2.37
N VAL A 749 -19.49 35.20 2.48
CA VAL A 749 -19.65 36.48 1.80
C VAL A 749 -19.79 37.57 2.85
N ALA A 750 -19.07 38.67 2.67
CA ALA A 750 -19.07 39.80 3.58
C ALA A 750 -19.06 41.12 2.80
N VAL A 751 -19.52 42.18 3.46
CA VAL A 751 -19.39 43.56 2.98
C VAL A 751 -18.52 44.34 3.96
N LEU A 752 -17.44 44.93 3.46
CA LEU A 752 -16.50 45.73 4.25
C LEU A 752 -16.77 47.23 4.05
N ALA A 753 -16.64 48.02 5.11
CA ALA A 753 -16.73 49.47 5.09
C ALA A 753 -15.36 50.09 5.42
N GLY A 754 -15.01 51.19 4.75
CA GLY A 754 -13.73 51.90 4.94
C GLY A 754 -12.56 51.33 4.13
N PRO A 755 -11.41 52.01 4.13
CA PRO A 755 -10.29 51.68 3.25
C PRO A 755 -9.69 50.29 3.56
N VAL A 756 -9.69 49.41 2.55
CA VAL A 756 -9.10 48.06 2.66
C VAL A 756 -7.65 48.11 2.19
N SER A 757 -6.72 47.91 3.12
CA SER A 757 -5.29 47.74 2.78
C SER A 757 -4.95 46.24 2.66
N THR A 758 -3.97 45.89 1.82
CA THR A 758 -3.47 44.50 1.73
C THR A 758 -2.94 43.98 3.07
N ALA A 759 -2.36 44.84 3.91
CA ALA A 759 -1.87 44.50 5.24
C ALA A 759 -2.99 44.11 6.24
N SER A 760 -4.23 44.53 5.99
CA SER A 760 -5.39 44.21 6.84
C SER A 760 -6.14 42.94 6.42
N LEU A 761 -5.87 42.37 5.25
CA LEU A 761 -6.66 41.24 4.71
C LEU A 761 -6.52 39.95 5.51
N GLU A 762 -5.33 39.67 6.06
CA GLU A 762 -5.10 38.51 6.94
C GLU A 762 -5.95 38.61 8.22
N HIS A 763 -5.97 39.79 8.85
CA HIS A 763 -6.79 40.04 10.03
C HIS A 763 -8.29 39.91 9.74
N VAL A 764 -8.75 40.41 8.59
CA VAL A 764 -10.15 40.28 8.16
C VAL A 764 -10.50 38.80 7.90
N PHE A 765 -9.61 38.05 7.23
CA PHE A 765 -9.79 36.62 7.01
C PHE A 765 -9.96 35.86 8.35
N HIS A 766 -9.07 36.09 9.32
CA HIS A 766 -9.16 35.43 10.62
C HIS A 766 -10.39 35.86 11.42
N SER A 767 -10.77 37.14 11.35
CA SER A 767 -11.98 37.66 12.02
C SER A 767 -13.25 36.99 11.49
N ILE A 768 -13.34 36.76 10.17
CA ILE A 768 -14.46 36.04 9.55
C ILE A 768 -14.47 34.57 9.98
N MET A 769 -13.30 33.90 9.96
CA MET A 769 -13.20 32.48 10.34
C MET A 769 -13.50 32.23 11.82
N GLN A 770 -13.12 33.14 12.71
CA GLN A 770 -13.32 33.00 14.16
C GLN A 770 -14.66 33.59 14.65
N GLY A 771 -15.35 34.38 13.82
CA GLY A 771 -16.61 35.04 14.19
C GLY A 771 -16.44 36.11 15.27
N THR A 772 -15.24 36.68 15.39
CA THR A 772 -14.82 37.55 16.52
C THR A 772 -15.10 39.04 16.31
N SER A 773 -15.68 39.43 15.17
CA SER A 773 -16.00 40.83 14.86
C SER A 773 -17.51 41.05 14.78
N PRO A 774 -18.16 41.57 15.84
CA PRO A 774 -19.61 41.80 15.86
C PRO A 774 -20.08 42.94 14.94
N GLU A 775 -19.17 43.78 14.45
CA GLU A 775 -19.47 44.90 13.54
C GLU A 775 -19.48 44.49 12.06
N LEU A 776 -18.92 43.32 11.73
CA LEU A 776 -18.80 42.83 10.35
C LEU A 776 -20.06 42.06 9.92
N LYS A 777 -20.82 42.60 8.96
CA LYS A 777 -21.94 41.88 8.33
C LYS A 777 -21.39 40.77 7.42
N VAL A 778 -21.52 39.51 7.85
CA VAL A 778 -21.03 38.32 7.14
C VAL A 778 -22.08 37.21 7.13
N ALA A 779 -22.20 36.51 6.00
CA ALA A 779 -22.92 35.25 5.90
C ALA A 779 -21.92 34.13 5.60
N ARG A 780 -21.82 33.14 6.49
CA ARG A 780 -20.87 32.03 6.40
C ARG A 780 -21.60 30.69 6.34
N CYS A 781 -21.03 29.76 5.59
CA CYS A 781 -21.50 28.39 5.48
C CYS A 781 -20.30 27.45 5.52
N ALA A 782 -20.30 26.55 6.50
CA ALA A 782 -19.59 25.28 6.38
C ALA A 782 -20.45 24.35 5.50
N LEU A 783 -19.92 23.96 4.34
CA LEU A 783 -20.64 23.21 3.32
C LEU A 783 -20.80 21.75 3.76
N LYS A 784 -21.96 21.43 4.34
CA LYS A 784 -22.33 20.07 4.80
C LYS A 784 -23.14 19.25 3.77
N THR A 785 -23.62 19.92 2.72
CA THR A 785 -24.42 19.33 1.64
C THR A 785 -23.75 19.64 0.30
N PRO A 786 -23.99 18.87 -0.78
CA PRO A 786 -23.27 19.04 -2.05
C PRO A 786 -23.36 20.46 -2.64
N GLN A 787 -24.42 21.20 -2.29
CA GLN A 787 -24.62 22.60 -2.58
C GLN A 787 -25.35 23.29 -1.41
N ASN A 788 -25.10 24.59 -1.21
CA ASN A 788 -25.84 25.45 -0.28
C ASN A 788 -25.94 26.88 -0.83
N THR A 789 -26.76 27.72 -0.21
CA THR A 789 -26.93 29.13 -0.58
C THR A 789 -26.60 30.02 0.62
N LEU A 790 -25.77 31.03 0.37
CA LEU A 790 -25.49 32.14 1.28
C LEU A 790 -26.27 33.36 0.84
N GLN A 791 -26.89 34.07 1.78
CA GLN A 791 -27.50 35.36 1.52
C GLN A 791 -27.07 36.34 2.61
N LEU A 792 -26.60 37.52 2.18
CA LEU A 792 -26.26 38.63 3.06
C LEU A 792 -26.95 39.90 2.58
N GLU A 793 -27.61 40.59 3.51
CA GLU A 793 -28.18 41.91 3.26
C GLU A 793 -27.37 42.99 3.98
N HIS A 794 -26.79 43.89 3.21
CA HIS A 794 -26.15 45.12 3.66
C HIS A 794 -27.06 46.32 3.35
N ASP A 795 -26.72 47.50 3.85
CA ASP A 795 -27.58 48.69 3.74
C ASP A 795 -27.71 49.20 2.29
N SER A 796 -26.76 48.83 1.41
CA SER A 796 -26.70 49.22 0.00
C SER A 796 -26.70 48.04 -0.98
N LEU A 797 -26.35 46.83 -0.52
CA LEU A 797 -26.11 45.66 -1.36
C LEU A 797 -26.79 44.42 -0.79
N THR A 798 -27.25 43.54 -1.68
CA THR A 798 -27.67 42.17 -1.38
C THR A 798 -26.73 41.22 -2.10
N LEU A 799 -26.09 40.31 -1.36
CA LEU A 799 -25.24 39.25 -1.90
C LEU A 799 -25.97 37.93 -1.81
N ARG A 800 -26.06 37.20 -2.91
CA ARG A 800 -26.53 35.81 -2.95
C ARG A 800 -25.42 34.96 -3.54
N ALA A 801 -25.00 33.92 -2.84
CA ALA A 801 -24.01 32.99 -3.37
C ALA A 801 -24.52 31.56 -3.33
N VAL A 802 -24.40 30.85 -4.44
CA VAL A 802 -24.58 29.39 -4.51
C VAL A 802 -23.21 28.74 -4.44
N VAL A 803 -22.98 27.95 -3.40
CA VAL A 803 -21.71 27.28 -3.12
C VAL A 803 -21.88 25.77 -3.23
N SER A 804 -20.91 25.06 -3.81
CA SER A 804 -21.03 23.61 -4.05
C SER A 804 -19.67 22.90 -4.08
N ASN A 805 -19.69 21.57 -3.92
CA ASN A 805 -18.51 20.70 -3.99
C ASN A 805 -18.82 19.35 -4.67
N VAL A 806 -19.46 19.37 -5.85
CA VAL A 806 -19.89 18.14 -6.56
C VAL A 806 -18.78 17.55 -7.45
N ARG A 807 -17.86 18.38 -7.97
CA ARG A 807 -16.70 17.97 -8.79
C ARG A 807 -15.44 18.75 -8.45
N THR A 808 -15.59 20.06 -8.27
CA THR A 808 -14.59 21.00 -7.74
C THR A 808 -15.36 22.01 -6.91
N ALA A 809 -14.75 22.56 -5.87
CA ALA A 809 -15.42 23.55 -5.04
C ALA A 809 -15.78 24.78 -5.90
N ARG A 810 -17.01 25.27 -5.82
CA ARG A 810 -17.48 26.39 -6.64
C ARG A 810 -18.28 27.37 -5.81
N MET A 811 -18.08 28.67 -6.05
CA MET A 811 -18.87 29.75 -5.48
C MET A 811 -19.35 30.68 -6.60
N LYS A 812 -20.68 30.69 -6.84
CA LYS A 812 -21.33 31.60 -7.78
C LYS A 812 -22.02 32.71 -6.99
N VAL A 813 -21.56 33.94 -7.13
CA VAL A 813 -22.05 35.10 -6.39
C VAL A 813 -22.82 36.03 -7.32
N VAL A 814 -23.98 36.48 -6.89
CA VAL A 814 -24.77 37.54 -7.52
C VAL A 814 -24.85 38.72 -6.56
N VAL A 815 -24.46 39.90 -7.06
CA VAL A 815 -24.47 41.17 -6.32
C VAL A 815 -25.60 42.04 -6.84
N GLU A 816 -26.52 42.42 -5.96
CA GLU A 816 -27.69 43.24 -6.29
C GLU A 816 -27.75 44.50 -5.41
N ARG A 817 -28.43 45.55 -5.89
CA ARG A 817 -28.70 46.72 -5.05
C ARG A 817 -29.90 46.40 -4.15
N LYS A 818 -29.81 46.73 -2.87
CA LYS A 818 -30.94 46.59 -1.95
C LYS A 818 -32.05 47.58 -2.35
N ALA A 819 -33.26 47.08 -2.60
CA ALA A 819 -34.41 47.93 -2.88
C ALA A 819 -34.73 48.77 -1.63
N CYS A 820 -34.83 50.10 -1.77
CA CYS A 820 -35.33 50.94 -0.68
C CYS A 820 -36.76 50.52 -0.34
N PRO A 821 -37.13 50.39 0.95
CA PRO A 821 -38.52 50.21 1.31
C PRO A 821 -39.31 51.41 0.78
N ALA A 822 -40.36 51.13 -0.01
CA ALA A 822 -41.31 52.16 -0.41
C ALA A 822 -41.85 52.84 0.84
N HIS A 823 -41.64 54.14 0.96
CA HIS A 823 -42.30 54.94 1.99
C HIS A 823 -43.81 54.66 1.94
N PRO A 824 -44.49 54.41 3.08
CA PRO A 824 -45.94 54.45 3.09
C PRO A 824 -46.36 55.85 2.63
N LEU A 825 -47.15 55.88 1.55
CA LEU A 825 -47.87 57.07 1.12
C LEU A 825 -48.59 57.64 2.35
N THR A 826 -48.14 58.80 2.81
CA THR A 826 -48.92 59.64 3.71
C THR A 826 -50.24 59.97 2.99
N PRO A 827 -51.41 59.76 3.61
CA PRO A 827 -52.65 60.22 3.02
C PRO A 827 -52.60 61.74 2.95
N GLN A 828 -52.86 62.28 1.76
CA GLN A 828 -53.17 63.71 1.63
C GLN A 828 -54.47 64.01 2.37
N SER A 829 -54.38 64.85 3.40
CA SER A 829 -55.34 65.91 3.72
C SER A 829 -54.67 66.98 4.56
#